data_AF-A0A0C3AHW5-F1
#
_entry.id   AF-A0A0C3AHW5-F1
#
_cell.length_a   1.000
_cell.length_b   1.000
_cell.length_c   1.000
_cell.angle_alpha   90.00
_cell.angle_beta   90.00
_cell.angle_gamma   90.00
#
_symmetry.space_group_name_H-M   'P 1'
#
loop_
_entity.id
_entity.type
_entity.pdbx_description
1 polymer ?
#
loop_
_entity_poly.entity_id
_entity_poly.type
_entity_poly.pdbx_seq_one_letter_code
_entity_poly.pdbx_strand_id
1 'polypeptide(L)'
;MILFEQPLIQWLLAWSSSLYSSPQALHSHKYHARPISITRLFDSTGTTNFDGQGAYYPAHLLPHGVLKSENVDFALPKWGNDRPDNVISNGQQIEVDLGHVREFHVLYAGDWIDGETGARFSFEFEDGTSQSVECSVKNWWTLHWLNSGPIQLPYHGTPNGHNHNTTQIHHWSTYVHSASPLQTIRLPVLSSYNKLHVFAISLVPAYVPSRYPALLQHALGKKKVRPALGIKHVRPTKRMVEEGPHQGSPVVDVTVSNLMATLDGIRKVHGSHLDGNYTVSVVGKGVHTVVPGRIRRLMPGDDARVDVGIKLSKKYDTSTFSPALHVELHDDSGRLVFRGEKWKMDLSSIHAEYEPTKDSLMTHETPRWWRNAKFGIFIHWGIYSVPAWVPTGYYEAWYFPTVKYSMEPPSKSLWRGKLARNQRLLDLNYHQDFIYDDFIPGFTAAKFNASAWVDLFANAGAKYFVLVTKHHDGFSLFDTGNTTHRSSVHLGPKRDLIDELMLAAKERQPQLKRGTYYSMPEWFNPAFAKYGFGNWPGGLAHNAFNASKLEPYTGHLEGKDYLEDIQAAHMRLLADRYETDIMWCDIGGPNKSAEVAAEWYNNATKAGRQVTMNNRCGIAPDFDTPEYARFSSIQTRSWETSEGIDPYCYGYNQRTKDEDYRSSKEIIHTLVDIVSKNGNYLLNLGPTGEGEIIPAMTERVLEVGKWLGHSGGCVYETTYSFPGAEEGDLRFTTTTDTFCIVSFKPPMPVSRENLPEVLRRKATDDESYALVTVNRPVPILAGDSVRLLGGTGEALAWAYVGTQLQVLVTQEEVDRVQLAWAFEIRYV
;
A
#
# COMPACT_ATOMS: atom_id res chain seq x y z
N MET A 1 -84.74 26.34 34.25
CA MET A 1 -84.41 24.91 34.16
C MET A 1 -83.08 24.80 33.44
N ILE A 2 -81.99 24.51 34.19
CA ILE A 2 -80.71 23.89 33.76
C ILE A 2 -79.83 24.72 32.78
N LEU A 3 -78.50 24.91 32.89
CA LEU A 3 -77.42 24.87 33.89
C LEU A 3 -76.07 25.03 33.10
N PHE A 4 -75.02 25.57 33.76
CA PHE A 4 -73.56 25.64 33.40
C PHE A 4 -73.09 26.67 32.32
N GLU A 5 -72.24 27.68 32.59
CA GLU A 5 -70.78 27.71 32.97
C GLU A 5 -69.91 26.89 31.99
N GLN A 6 -68.83 27.33 31.31
CA GLN A 6 -67.82 28.39 31.46
C GLN A 6 -67.07 28.64 30.11
N PRO A 7 -66.15 29.64 30.01
CA PRO A 7 -65.60 30.23 28.78
C PRO A 7 -64.15 29.75 28.43
N LEU A 8 -63.51 30.38 27.43
CA LEU A 8 -62.06 30.32 27.08
C LEU A 8 -61.52 29.17 26.21
N ILE A 9 -61.92 29.06 24.93
CA ILE A 9 -61.04 28.44 23.89
C ILE A 9 -61.19 29.18 22.56
N GLN A 10 -60.65 30.40 22.46
CA GLN A 10 -60.45 31.07 21.16
C GLN A 10 -59.11 31.82 21.03
N TRP A 11 -58.18 31.61 21.97
CA TRP A 11 -56.84 32.22 21.95
C TRP A 11 -55.68 31.20 21.91
N LEU A 12 -55.94 29.92 21.63
CA LEU A 12 -54.93 28.84 21.64
C LEU A 12 -54.72 28.10 20.30
N LEU A 13 -55.28 28.60 19.18
CA LEU A 13 -55.14 27.95 17.86
C LEU A 13 -54.32 28.75 16.84
N ALA A 14 -53.48 29.68 17.29
CA ALA A 14 -52.56 30.44 16.43
C ALA A 14 -51.07 30.33 16.84
N TRP A 15 -50.71 29.43 17.77
CA TRP A 15 -49.35 29.31 18.32
C TRP A 15 -48.87 27.85 18.53
N SER A 16 -49.21 26.93 17.63
CA SER A 16 -48.67 25.55 17.68
C SER A 16 -48.08 25.02 16.37
N SER A 17 -47.88 25.87 15.36
CA SER A 17 -47.31 25.47 14.05
C SER A 17 -45.91 26.00 13.75
N SER A 18 -45.13 26.51 14.73
CA SER A 18 -43.78 27.07 14.47
C SER A 18 -42.63 26.51 15.33
N LEU A 19 -42.66 25.24 15.76
CA LEU A 19 -41.56 24.63 16.52
C LEU A 19 -41.06 23.28 15.98
N TYR A 20 -41.22 23.02 14.68
CA TYR A 20 -40.31 22.12 13.98
C TYR A 20 -39.30 22.97 13.23
N SER A 21 -38.29 23.48 13.96
CA SER A 21 -37.06 23.88 13.29
C SER A 21 -36.49 22.63 12.64
N SER A 22 -36.44 22.62 11.30
CA SER A 22 -35.69 21.63 10.55
C SER A 22 -34.29 21.50 11.20
N PRO A 23 -33.82 20.29 11.54
CA PRO A 23 -32.47 20.15 12.08
C PRO A 23 -31.47 20.79 11.11
N GLN A 24 -30.86 21.90 11.53
CA GLN A 24 -29.88 22.60 10.72
C GLN A 24 -28.67 21.68 10.47
N ALA A 25 -28.23 21.61 9.22
CA ALA A 25 -27.08 20.82 8.81
C ALA A 25 -25.85 21.15 9.67
N LEU A 26 -25.06 20.13 9.99
CA LEU A 26 -23.81 20.30 10.72
C LEU A 26 -22.88 21.23 9.96
N HIS A 27 -22.38 22.24 10.67
CA HIS A 27 -21.30 23.09 10.17
C HIS A 27 -19.97 22.35 10.31
N SER A 28 -19.08 22.58 9.34
CA SER A 28 -17.76 21.95 9.34
C SER A 28 -16.97 22.30 10.59
N HIS A 29 -16.43 21.28 11.25
CA HIS A 29 -15.26 21.46 12.09
C HIS A 29 -14.05 21.52 11.15
N LYS A 30 -13.13 22.46 11.41
CA LYS A 30 -11.89 22.54 10.64
C LYS A 30 -10.99 21.37 11.02
N TYR A 31 -10.61 20.57 10.03
CA TYR A 31 -9.43 19.74 10.14
C TYR A 31 -8.21 20.68 10.12
N HIS A 32 -7.60 20.89 11.28
CA HIS A 32 -6.54 21.89 11.45
C HIS A 32 -5.38 21.31 12.24
N ALA A 33 -4.31 20.97 11.52
CA ALA A 33 -3.05 20.61 12.15
C ALA A 33 -2.40 21.84 12.81
N ARG A 34 -1.73 21.63 13.93
CA ARG A 34 -0.98 22.65 14.67
C ARG A 34 0.51 22.30 14.64
N PRO A 35 1.35 23.09 13.95
CA PRO A 35 2.80 22.95 14.06
C PRO A 35 3.25 23.10 15.51
N ILE A 36 4.16 22.24 15.94
CA ILE A 36 4.82 22.35 17.25
C ILE A 36 6.27 22.77 17.03
N SER A 37 6.73 23.79 17.76
CA SER A 37 8.11 24.23 17.66
C SER A 37 9.04 23.23 18.34
N ILE A 38 9.94 22.65 17.55
CA ILE A 38 11.04 21.79 18.01
C ILE A 38 12.40 22.47 17.86
N THR A 39 12.45 23.75 17.51
CA THR A 39 13.70 24.47 17.20
C THR A 39 14.69 24.49 18.35
N ARG A 40 14.21 24.39 19.60
CA ARG A 40 15.06 24.29 20.80
C ARG A 40 15.86 22.98 20.88
N LEU A 41 15.47 21.98 20.10
CA LEU A 41 16.08 20.65 20.06
C LEU A 41 17.05 20.48 18.87
N PHE A 42 17.15 21.46 17.97
CA PHE A 42 18.02 21.32 16.80
C PHE A 42 19.49 21.21 17.21
N ASP A 43 20.15 20.17 16.71
CA ASP A 43 21.51 19.77 17.06
C ASP A 43 22.36 19.40 15.84
N SER A 44 21.79 19.46 14.63
CA SER A 44 22.43 19.07 13.38
C SER A 44 22.13 20.07 12.26
N THR A 45 23.10 20.23 11.36
CA THR A 45 23.09 21.18 10.25
C THR A 45 22.95 20.44 8.92
N GLY A 46 21.72 20.08 8.54
CA GLY A 46 21.44 19.38 7.28
C GLY A 46 21.86 20.13 6.03
N THR A 47 21.96 21.45 6.10
CA THR A 47 22.39 22.30 4.96
C THR A 47 23.89 22.46 4.78
N THR A 48 24.71 21.98 5.72
CA THR A 48 26.18 22.10 5.62
C THR A 48 26.91 20.78 5.87
N ASN A 49 26.33 19.89 6.67
CA ASN A 49 26.84 18.54 6.90
C ASN A 49 25.72 17.64 7.48
N PHE A 50 24.89 17.09 6.61
CA PHE A 50 23.76 16.24 7.00
C PHE A 50 24.21 14.89 7.55
N ASP A 51 25.07 14.18 6.83
CA ASP A 51 25.48 12.81 7.15
C ASP A 51 26.69 12.71 8.10
N GLY A 52 27.34 13.84 8.38
CA GLY A 52 28.59 13.91 9.14
C GLY A 52 29.85 13.77 8.27
N GLN A 53 29.72 13.47 6.98
CA GLN A 53 30.81 13.27 6.01
C GLN A 53 30.93 14.43 5.01
N GLY A 54 30.16 15.49 5.21
CA GLY A 54 30.16 16.70 4.39
C GLY A 54 29.19 16.65 3.21
N ALA A 55 28.28 15.67 3.15
CA ALA A 55 27.15 15.73 2.23
C ALA A 55 26.01 16.54 2.85
N TYR A 56 25.28 17.31 2.05
CA TYR A 56 24.30 18.28 2.56
C TYR A 56 23.18 18.61 1.59
N TYR A 57 22.08 19.14 2.13
CA TYR A 57 21.00 19.72 1.32
C TYR A 57 21.37 21.11 0.80
N PRO A 58 21.25 21.39 -0.51
CA PRO A 58 21.47 22.74 -1.04
C PRO A 58 20.39 23.70 -0.53
N ALA A 59 20.76 24.51 0.47
CA ALA A 59 19.83 25.38 1.21
C ALA A 59 18.96 26.30 0.33
N HIS A 60 19.51 26.78 -0.78
CA HIS A 60 18.81 27.68 -1.72
C HIS A 60 17.69 27.01 -2.51
N LEU A 61 17.62 25.67 -2.51
CA LEU A 61 16.54 24.89 -3.13
C LEU A 61 15.49 24.43 -2.11
N LEU A 62 15.73 24.61 -0.81
CA LEU A 62 14.79 24.21 0.23
C LEU A 62 13.66 25.25 0.35
N PRO A 63 12.40 24.81 0.55
CA PRO A 63 11.26 25.71 0.69
C PRO A 63 11.35 26.49 2.02
N HIS A 64 10.88 27.73 2.06
CA HIS A 64 10.87 28.54 3.28
C HIS A 64 9.46 28.76 3.82
N GLY A 65 9.34 29.02 5.12
CA GLY A 65 8.07 29.38 5.76
C GLY A 65 7.23 28.16 6.15
N VAL A 66 5.98 28.12 5.71
CA VAL A 66 5.06 27.01 6.01
C VAL A 66 4.99 26.09 4.80
N LEU A 67 5.37 24.83 4.97
CA LEU A 67 5.08 23.79 3.99
C LEU A 67 3.69 23.25 4.27
N LYS A 68 2.85 23.17 3.24
CA LYS A 68 1.59 22.44 3.31
C LYS A 68 1.75 21.10 2.60
N SER A 69 1.70 20.00 3.35
CA SER A 69 1.71 18.64 2.82
C SER A 69 0.50 17.90 3.37
N GLU A 70 -0.27 17.23 2.52
CA GLU A 70 -1.48 16.51 2.95
C GLU A 70 -2.43 17.36 3.83
N ASN A 71 -2.67 18.62 3.46
CA ASN A 71 -3.48 19.57 4.26
C ASN A 71 -2.99 19.82 5.70
N VAL A 72 -1.77 19.37 6.00
CA VAL A 72 -1.04 19.63 7.24
C VAL A 72 -0.01 20.71 6.98
N ASP A 73 -0.09 21.76 7.79
CA ASP A 73 0.90 22.82 7.80
C ASP A 73 2.09 22.38 8.66
N PHE A 74 3.30 22.55 8.16
CA PHE A 74 4.55 22.36 8.88
C PHE A 74 5.31 23.69 8.95
N ALA A 75 5.74 24.07 10.15
CA ALA A 75 6.63 25.20 10.33
C ALA A 75 8.06 24.74 9.99
N LEU A 76 8.57 25.16 8.83
CA LEU A 76 9.90 24.77 8.40
C LEU A 76 11.00 25.50 9.18
N PRO A 77 12.16 24.86 9.39
CA PRO A 77 13.32 25.51 9.96
C PRO A 77 13.84 26.62 9.04
N LYS A 78 14.70 27.48 9.60
CA LYS A 78 15.47 28.44 8.81
C LYS A 78 16.72 27.75 8.29
N TRP A 79 16.71 27.40 7.02
CA TRP A 79 17.82 26.74 6.33
C TRP A 79 19.08 27.62 6.24
N GLY A 80 20.26 27.01 6.40
CA GLY A 80 21.57 27.62 6.12
C GLY A 80 22.25 28.37 7.28
N ASN A 81 23.46 28.91 6.99
CA ASN A 81 24.34 29.69 7.88
C ASN A 81 24.97 28.91 9.06
N ASP A 82 25.33 27.64 8.88
CA ASP A 82 25.95 26.80 9.92
C ASP A 82 25.13 26.70 11.22
N ARG A 83 23.82 26.98 11.15
CA ARG A 83 22.90 26.86 12.30
C ARG A 83 22.17 25.53 12.23
N PRO A 84 21.99 24.84 13.37
CA PRO A 84 21.19 23.63 13.40
C PRO A 84 19.79 23.86 12.83
N ASP A 85 19.37 23.01 11.90
CA ASP A 85 18.10 23.08 11.17
C ASP A 85 17.29 21.77 11.26
N ASN A 86 17.80 20.77 11.98
CA ASN A 86 17.10 19.54 12.30
C ASN A 86 17.55 18.96 13.66
N VAL A 87 16.77 18.01 14.16
CA VAL A 87 17.12 17.17 15.32
C VAL A 87 17.63 15.81 14.82
N ILE A 88 18.74 15.31 15.33
CA ILE A 88 19.12 13.90 15.21
C ILE A 88 18.48 13.13 16.37
N SER A 89 17.55 12.25 16.05
CA SER A 89 16.79 11.47 17.03
C SER A 89 17.70 10.62 17.93
N ASN A 90 17.65 10.89 19.23
CA ASN A 90 18.40 10.19 20.27
C ASN A 90 17.65 10.22 21.62
N GLY A 91 16.33 10.01 21.59
CA GLY A 91 15.52 9.93 22.81
C GLY A 91 15.05 11.26 23.40
N GLN A 92 15.14 12.36 22.64
CA GLN A 92 14.63 13.67 23.07
C GLN A 92 13.14 13.60 23.40
N GLN A 93 12.70 14.42 24.36
CA GLN A 93 11.31 14.55 24.77
C GLN A 93 10.72 15.88 24.31
N ILE A 94 9.51 15.81 23.79
CA ILE A 94 8.73 16.95 23.32
C ILE A 94 7.46 17.01 24.17
N GLU A 95 7.39 18.01 25.04
CA GLU A 95 6.19 18.33 25.81
C GLU A 95 5.08 18.86 24.89
N VAL A 96 3.85 18.40 25.11
CA VAL A 96 2.67 18.71 24.32
C VAL A 96 1.61 19.36 25.22
N ASP A 97 1.24 20.60 24.90
CA ASP A 97 0.17 21.34 25.56
C ASP A 97 -1.00 21.59 24.59
N LEU A 98 -1.57 20.49 24.08
CA LEU A 98 -2.70 20.52 23.13
C LEU A 98 -3.92 19.71 23.61
N GLY A 99 -3.83 19.07 24.77
CA GLY A 99 -4.87 18.21 25.30
C GLY A 99 -4.98 16.90 24.52
N HIS A 100 -6.20 16.55 24.09
CA HIS A 100 -6.43 15.33 23.30
C HIS A 100 -5.94 15.52 21.86
N VAL A 101 -5.10 14.60 21.39
CA VAL A 101 -4.55 14.57 20.03
C VAL A 101 -5.01 13.30 19.35
N ARG A 102 -5.32 13.39 18.04
CA ARG A 102 -5.76 12.23 17.25
C ARG A 102 -4.77 11.79 16.18
N GLU A 103 -3.85 12.67 15.77
CA GLU A 103 -2.92 12.40 14.68
C GLU A 103 -1.60 13.14 14.90
N PHE A 104 -0.51 12.44 14.60
CA PHE A 104 0.87 12.94 14.63
C PHE A 104 1.42 12.96 13.22
N HIS A 105 2.07 14.06 12.84
CA HIS A 105 2.73 14.24 11.55
C HIS A 105 4.18 14.70 11.74
N VAL A 106 5.09 14.17 10.94
CA VAL A 106 6.52 14.50 11.02
C VAL A 106 7.15 14.65 9.62
N LEU A 107 7.97 15.68 9.46
CA LEU A 107 8.93 15.79 8.36
C LEU A 107 10.28 15.24 8.80
N TYR A 108 10.79 14.25 8.08
CA TYR A 108 11.97 13.49 8.49
C TYR A 108 12.82 12.99 7.32
N ALA A 109 14.04 12.58 7.62
CA ALA A 109 14.88 11.81 6.69
C ALA A 109 15.86 10.92 7.46
N GLY A 110 16.18 9.75 6.90
CA GLY A 110 17.23 8.86 7.38
C GLY A 110 18.56 9.09 6.66
N ASP A 111 19.68 8.71 7.27
CA ASP A 111 21.02 8.81 6.65
C ASP A 111 21.76 7.47 6.52
N TRP A 112 21.06 6.34 6.61
CA TRP A 112 21.66 5.01 6.57
C TRP A 112 22.13 4.61 5.16
N ILE A 113 23.30 3.98 5.03
CA ILE A 113 23.84 3.67 3.71
C ILE A 113 23.16 2.46 3.02
N ASP A 114 22.62 1.50 3.79
CA ASP A 114 22.06 0.25 3.24
C ASP A 114 20.53 0.26 3.07
N GLY A 115 19.87 1.43 3.15
CA GLY A 115 18.44 1.58 2.83
C GLY A 115 17.53 1.99 3.98
N GLU A 116 16.25 1.61 3.90
CA GLU A 116 15.23 1.95 4.90
C GLU A 116 15.42 1.20 6.23
N THR A 117 15.11 1.84 7.35
CA THR A 117 15.17 1.22 8.69
C THR A 117 13.92 1.52 9.52
N GLY A 118 13.66 0.76 10.59
CA GLY A 118 12.52 1.03 11.49
C GLY A 118 12.91 1.92 12.67
N ALA A 119 12.05 2.87 13.07
CA ALA A 119 12.23 3.68 14.27
C ALA A 119 10.94 3.86 15.06
N ARG A 120 10.98 3.66 16.38
CA ARG A 120 9.79 3.71 17.26
C ARG A 120 9.65 5.04 17.97
N PHE A 121 8.57 5.76 17.67
CA PHE A 121 8.09 6.88 18.48
C PHE A 121 7.31 6.35 19.68
N SER A 122 7.35 7.07 20.81
CA SER A 122 6.53 6.80 21.99
C SER A 122 5.72 8.03 22.34
N PHE A 123 4.44 7.82 22.62
CA PHE A 123 3.45 8.83 23.02
C PHE A 123 3.02 8.49 24.46
N GLU A 124 3.16 9.43 25.38
CA GLU A 124 2.86 9.27 26.80
C GLU A 124 1.69 10.18 27.20
N PHE A 125 0.72 9.63 27.93
CA PHE A 125 -0.58 10.28 28.20
C PHE A 125 -0.78 10.60 29.69
N GLU A 126 -1.69 11.54 30.00
CA GLU A 126 -1.94 12.00 31.39
C GLU A 126 -2.41 10.89 32.35
N ASP A 127 -2.98 9.80 31.83
CA ASP A 127 -3.46 8.66 32.62
C ASP A 127 -2.37 7.62 32.91
N GLY A 128 -1.12 7.90 32.50
CA GLY A 128 0.04 7.03 32.66
C GLY A 128 0.14 5.93 31.60
N THR A 129 -0.76 5.88 30.63
CA THR A 129 -0.66 4.96 29.49
C THR A 129 0.35 5.46 28.45
N SER A 130 0.78 4.57 27.56
CA SER A 130 1.64 4.93 26.44
C SER A 130 1.29 4.15 25.17
N GLN A 131 1.56 4.78 24.02
CA GLN A 131 1.42 4.20 22.70
C GLN A 131 2.77 4.25 21.99
N SER A 132 3.26 3.11 21.49
CA SER A 132 4.46 3.07 20.65
C SER A 132 4.08 2.75 19.21
N VAL A 133 4.61 3.53 18.26
CA VAL A 133 4.39 3.35 16.84
C VAL A 133 5.72 3.39 16.11
N GLU A 134 5.95 2.40 15.25
CA GLU A 134 7.14 2.34 14.42
C GLU A 134 6.91 3.02 13.07
N CYS A 135 7.86 3.84 12.67
CA CYS A 135 7.95 4.57 11.42
C CYS A 135 9.01 3.90 10.52
N SER A 136 8.74 3.77 9.21
CA SER A 136 9.78 3.44 8.25
C SER A 136 10.64 4.68 7.97
N VAL A 137 11.88 4.64 8.43
CA VAL A 137 12.90 5.66 8.22
C VAL A 137 13.50 5.50 6.83
N LYS A 138 13.11 6.40 5.94
CA LYS A 138 13.53 6.46 4.54
C LYS A 138 14.76 7.34 4.38
N ASN A 139 15.72 6.87 3.60
CA ASN A 139 16.93 7.62 3.34
C ASN A 139 16.67 8.95 2.62
N TRP A 140 17.51 9.93 2.95
CA TRP A 140 17.48 11.27 2.39
C TRP A 140 17.93 11.34 0.93
N TRP A 141 18.81 10.44 0.50
CA TRP A 141 19.10 10.19 -0.90
C TRP A 141 19.08 8.69 -1.15
N THR A 142 18.78 8.32 -2.38
CA THR A 142 18.77 6.91 -2.79
C THR A 142 19.17 6.80 -4.25
N LEU A 143 19.99 5.80 -4.57
CA LEU A 143 20.05 5.23 -5.91
C LEU A 143 18.77 4.41 -6.00
N HIS A 144 17.83 4.72 -6.89
CA HIS A 144 16.47 4.11 -7.04
C HIS A 144 15.32 4.80 -6.27
N TRP A 145 14.18 4.96 -6.96
CA TRP A 145 13.03 5.84 -6.61
C TRP A 145 11.99 5.24 -5.67
N LEU A 146 12.43 4.51 -4.65
CA LEU A 146 11.53 4.23 -3.52
C LEU A 146 11.28 5.56 -2.81
N ASN A 147 10.00 5.99 -2.84
CA ASN A 147 9.43 7.07 -2.04
C ASN A 147 9.61 8.50 -2.58
N SER A 148 8.49 9.20 -2.69
CA SER A 148 8.38 10.61 -3.05
C SER A 148 8.04 11.45 -1.83
N GLY A 149 9.05 12.04 -1.18
CA GLY A 149 8.85 13.01 -0.11
C GLY A 149 8.20 14.31 -0.64
N PRO A 150 7.52 15.10 0.21
CA PRO A 150 6.94 16.39 -0.21
C PRO A 150 7.98 17.46 -0.52
N ILE A 151 9.24 17.29 -0.09
CA ILE A 151 10.36 18.15 -0.50
C ILE A 151 11.33 17.27 -1.28
N GLN A 152 11.56 17.60 -2.54
CA GLN A 152 12.50 16.90 -3.42
C GLN A 152 13.46 17.88 -4.06
N LEU A 153 14.72 17.48 -4.14
CA LEU A 153 15.81 18.26 -4.66
C LEU A 153 16.48 17.48 -5.80
N PRO A 154 16.92 18.19 -6.85
CA PRO A 154 17.53 17.56 -8.02
C PRO A 154 18.93 16.99 -7.77
N TYR A 155 19.54 17.32 -6.63
CA TYR A 155 20.85 16.83 -6.20
C TYR A 155 21.07 17.12 -4.72
N HIS A 156 22.11 16.52 -4.14
CA HIS A 156 22.74 16.96 -2.90
C HIS A 156 24.19 17.38 -3.12
N GLY A 157 24.69 18.23 -2.22
CA GLY A 157 26.09 18.60 -2.18
C GLY A 157 26.93 17.48 -1.57
N THR A 158 28.17 17.35 -2.03
CA THR A 158 29.21 16.48 -1.46
C THR A 158 30.49 17.31 -1.26
N PRO A 159 31.50 16.82 -0.51
CA PRO A 159 32.76 17.54 -0.36
C PRO A 159 33.47 17.88 -1.69
N ASN A 160 33.19 17.12 -2.75
CA ASN A 160 33.89 17.20 -4.04
C ASN A 160 33.01 17.72 -5.19
N GLY A 161 31.79 18.19 -4.93
CA GLY A 161 30.87 18.64 -5.96
C GLY A 161 29.42 18.26 -5.67
N HIS A 162 28.66 17.86 -6.69
CA HIS A 162 27.24 17.49 -6.55
C HIS A 162 27.01 16.03 -6.93
N ASN A 163 26.06 15.39 -6.26
CA ASN A 163 25.52 14.09 -6.64
C ASN A 163 24.05 14.25 -7.03
N HIS A 164 23.72 13.85 -8.27
CA HIS A 164 22.41 14.03 -8.89
C HIS A 164 21.40 12.92 -8.57
N ASN A 165 21.69 12.05 -7.59
CA ASN A 165 20.69 11.19 -7.00
C ASN A 165 19.56 12.05 -6.40
N THR A 166 18.33 11.54 -6.48
CA THR A 166 17.17 12.26 -5.94
C THR A 166 17.31 12.39 -4.42
N THR A 167 17.28 13.64 -3.95
CA THR A 167 17.41 13.99 -2.52
C THR A 167 16.09 14.49 -1.97
N GLN A 168 15.68 14.07 -0.77
CA GLN A 168 14.30 14.20 -0.31
C GLN A 168 14.18 14.37 1.20
N ILE A 169 13.14 15.09 1.62
CA ILE A 169 12.62 15.08 3.00
C ILE A 169 11.21 14.49 2.94
N HIS A 170 10.96 13.50 3.78
CA HIS A 170 9.74 12.67 3.78
C HIS A 170 8.71 13.20 4.78
N HIS A 171 7.44 12.89 4.53
CA HIS A 171 6.34 13.11 5.46
C HIS A 171 5.77 11.76 5.87
N TRP A 172 5.64 11.52 7.17
CA TRP A 172 4.92 10.38 7.74
C TRP A 172 3.90 10.86 8.76
N SER A 173 2.79 10.13 8.85
CA SER A 173 1.69 10.40 9.77
C SER A 173 1.21 9.12 10.45
N THR A 174 0.77 9.22 11.71
CA THR A 174 0.12 8.12 12.41
C THR A 174 -1.02 8.59 13.30
N TYR A 175 -1.99 7.70 13.51
CA TYR A 175 -3.02 7.85 14.54
C TYR A 175 -2.39 7.86 15.94
N VAL A 176 -2.91 8.75 16.79
CA VAL A 176 -2.62 8.83 18.23
C VAL A 176 -3.95 8.65 18.96
N HIS A 177 -4.03 7.74 19.92
CA HIS A 177 -5.30 7.56 20.63
C HIS A 177 -5.67 8.79 21.45
N SER A 178 -6.95 9.15 21.46
CA SER A 178 -7.44 10.36 22.12
C SER A 178 -8.30 10.06 23.35
N ALA A 179 -8.17 8.87 23.94
CA ALA A 179 -8.86 8.50 25.17
C ALA A 179 -8.34 9.27 26.41
N SER A 180 -7.11 9.79 26.34
CA SER A 180 -6.47 10.62 27.36
C SER A 180 -5.67 11.74 26.68
N PRO A 181 -5.46 12.90 27.32
CA PRO A 181 -4.60 13.95 26.75
C PRO A 181 -3.15 13.50 26.57
N LEU A 182 -2.52 13.93 25.47
CA LEU A 182 -1.12 13.63 25.18
C LEU A 182 -0.21 14.60 25.94
N GLN A 183 0.71 14.08 26.74
CA GLN A 183 1.68 14.88 27.50
C GLN A 183 3.02 14.99 26.79
N THR A 184 3.59 13.85 26.37
CA THR A 184 4.97 13.81 25.89
C THR A 184 5.10 12.93 24.65
N ILE A 185 5.87 13.42 23.68
CA ILE A 185 6.34 12.62 22.54
C ILE A 185 7.83 12.38 22.74
N ARG A 186 8.24 11.12 22.78
CA ARG A 186 9.65 10.72 22.84
C ARG A 186 10.12 10.28 21.46
N LEU A 187 11.17 10.93 20.97
CA LEU A 187 11.81 10.60 19.70
C LEU A 187 12.56 9.25 19.80
N PRO A 188 12.66 8.48 18.70
CA PRO A 188 13.41 7.22 18.68
C PRO A 188 14.89 7.36 19.11
N VAL A 189 15.48 6.26 19.56
CA VAL A 189 16.93 6.13 19.75
C VAL A 189 17.46 5.20 18.67
N LEU A 190 18.39 5.68 17.85
CA LEU A 190 19.03 4.90 16.78
C LEU A 190 20.56 4.91 16.94
N SER A 191 21.27 4.21 16.06
CA SER A 191 22.73 4.11 16.13
C SER A 191 23.42 5.37 15.59
N SER A 192 24.71 5.54 15.89
CA SER A 192 25.49 6.66 15.35
C SER A 192 25.69 6.64 13.84
N TYR A 193 25.43 5.49 13.20
CA TYR A 193 25.61 5.31 11.76
C TYR A 193 24.28 5.29 11.00
N ASN A 194 23.16 4.99 11.68
CA ASN A 194 21.80 5.04 11.14
C ASN A 194 20.99 6.06 11.96
N LYS A 195 20.89 7.28 11.46
CA LYS A 195 20.23 8.38 12.17
C LYS A 195 18.88 8.70 11.55
N LEU A 196 17.97 9.16 12.39
CA LEU A 196 16.71 9.77 11.98
C LEU A 196 16.80 11.26 12.24
N HIS A 197 16.69 12.04 11.17
CA HIS A 197 16.66 13.48 11.21
C HIS A 197 15.21 13.95 11.21
N VAL A 198 14.84 14.80 12.16
CA VAL A 198 13.48 15.38 12.28
C VAL A 198 13.57 16.89 12.03
N PHE A 199 12.81 17.35 11.04
CA PHE A 199 12.82 18.75 10.58
C PHE A 199 11.64 19.56 11.12
N ALA A 200 10.45 18.94 11.21
CA ALA A 200 9.24 19.59 11.70
C ALA A 200 8.22 18.56 12.19
N ILE A 201 7.37 18.96 13.14
CA ILE A 201 6.27 18.15 13.68
C ILE A 201 4.99 18.98 13.71
N SER A 202 3.87 18.34 13.36
CA SER A 202 2.52 18.92 13.49
C SER A 202 1.55 17.90 14.09
N LEU A 203 0.64 18.37 14.94
CA LEU A 203 -0.39 17.53 15.59
C LEU A 203 -1.79 17.95 15.17
N VAL A 204 -2.70 16.99 15.05
CA VAL A 204 -4.13 17.27 14.85
C VAL A 204 -4.87 17.06 16.17
N PRO A 205 -5.43 18.12 16.78
CA PRO A 205 -6.20 17.99 18.02
C PRO A 205 -7.50 17.20 17.80
N ALA A 206 -7.90 16.44 18.80
CA ALA A 206 -9.22 15.84 18.87
C ALA A 206 -10.23 16.82 19.51
N TYR A 207 -11.46 16.81 19.02
CA TYR A 207 -12.55 17.62 19.55
C TYR A 207 -13.19 16.96 20.77
N VAL A 208 -13.13 17.65 21.91
CA VAL A 208 -13.89 17.29 23.12
C VAL A 208 -15.00 18.33 23.31
N PRO A 209 -16.29 17.92 23.36
CA PRO A 209 -17.38 18.85 23.62
C PRO A 209 -17.20 19.52 24.99
N SER A 210 -17.35 20.85 25.06
CA SER A 210 -17.22 21.63 26.30
C SER A 210 -18.18 21.22 27.43
N ARG A 211 -19.26 20.49 27.09
CA ARG A 211 -20.22 19.94 28.05
C ARG A 211 -19.98 18.47 28.41
N TYR A 212 -18.83 17.90 28.05
CA TYR A 212 -18.49 16.50 28.29
C TYR A 212 -18.76 16.02 29.74
N PRO A 213 -18.39 16.77 30.80
CA PRO A 213 -18.69 16.36 32.18
C PRO A 213 -20.19 16.19 32.47
N ALA A 214 -21.06 17.00 31.83
CA ALA A 214 -22.51 16.89 31.97
C ALA A 214 -23.11 15.75 31.13
N LEU A 215 -22.48 15.39 29.99
CA LEU A 215 -22.88 14.26 29.15
C LEU A 215 -22.72 12.93 29.88
N LEU A 216 -21.64 12.77 30.66
CA LEU A 216 -21.43 11.61 31.54
C LEU A 216 -22.53 11.46 32.59
N GLN A 217 -23.07 12.58 33.11
CA GLN A 217 -24.11 12.58 34.15
C GLN A 217 -25.53 12.38 33.59
N HIS A 218 -25.77 12.63 32.30
CA HIS A 218 -27.11 12.70 31.69
C HIS A 218 -27.38 11.61 30.63
N ALA A 219 -26.68 10.47 30.67
CA ALA A 219 -26.87 9.34 29.76
C ALA A 219 -28.32 8.75 29.70
N LEU A 220 -29.27 9.30 30.46
CA LEU A 220 -30.71 8.96 30.44
C LEU A 220 -31.65 10.10 29.98
N GLY A 221 -31.15 11.25 29.48
CA GLY A 221 -31.99 12.44 29.23
C GLY A 221 -31.68 13.30 28.00
N LYS A 222 -32.30 12.96 26.86
CA LYS A 222 -32.78 13.84 25.75
C LYS A 222 -31.94 15.05 25.24
N LYS A 223 -30.62 15.14 25.42
CA LYS A 223 -29.77 16.14 24.69
C LYS A 223 -28.87 15.46 23.67
N LYS A 224 -29.06 15.78 22.38
CA LYS A 224 -28.36 15.19 21.24
C LYS A 224 -26.90 15.66 21.17
N VAL A 225 -25.95 14.75 21.38
CA VAL A 225 -24.57 14.91 20.88
C VAL A 225 -24.62 14.80 19.34
N ARG A 226 -23.71 15.47 18.65
CA ARG A 226 -23.57 15.40 17.20
C ARG A 226 -22.11 15.08 16.83
N PRO A 227 -21.84 14.39 15.71
CA PRO A 227 -20.46 14.12 15.30
C PRO A 227 -19.74 15.41 14.91
N ALA A 228 -18.45 15.49 15.20
CA ALA A 228 -17.59 16.62 14.84
C ALA A 228 -16.94 16.35 13.48
N LEU A 229 -17.71 16.49 12.42
CA LEU A 229 -17.25 16.17 11.07
C LEU A 229 -16.34 17.27 10.50
N GLY A 230 -15.26 16.85 9.85
CA GLY A 230 -14.35 17.71 9.09
C GLY A 230 -13.90 17.03 7.81
N ILE A 231 -13.41 17.84 6.87
CA ILE A 231 -12.82 17.33 5.62
C ILE A 231 -11.31 17.39 5.75
N LYS A 232 -10.68 16.22 5.80
CA LYS A 232 -9.22 16.08 5.84
C LYS A 232 -8.63 16.26 4.45
N HIS A 233 -9.24 15.63 3.45
CA HIS A 233 -8.77 15.70 2.07
C HIS A 233 -9.89 15.82 1.05
N VAL A 234 -9.62 16.62 0.01
CA VAL A 234 -10.29 16.59 -1.29
C VAL A 234 -9.20 16.71 -2.34
N ARG A 235 -9.03 15.69 -3.17
CA ARG A 235 -7.98 15.66 -4.19
C ARG A 235 -8.56 15.27 -5.55
N PRO A 236 -8.32 16.04 -6.61
CA PRO A 236 -8.63 15.59 -7.96
C PRO A 236 -7.71 14.43 -8.32
N THR A 237 -8.26 13.41 -8.96
CA THR A 237 -7.50 12.26 -9.46
C THR A 237 -7.59 12.23 -10.98
N LYS A 238 -6.61 11.61 -11.63
CA LYS A 238 -6.75 11.21 -13.04
C LYS A 238 -7.41 9.83 -13.18
N ARG A 239 -7.87 9.23 -12.08
CA ARG A 239 -8.66 8.01 -12.10
C ARG A 239 -10.06 8.28 -12.65
N MET A 240 -10.61 7.24 -13.23
CA MET A 240 -11.94 7.23 -13.81
C MET A 240 -12.84 6.23 -13.10
N VAL A 241 -14.15 6.50 -13.13
CA VAL A 241 -15.17 5.53 -12.77
C VAL A 241 -15.02 4.32 -13.69
N GLU A 242 -14.80 3.15 -13.11
CA GLU A 242 -14.46 1.91 -13.83
C GLU A 242 -15.66 1.24 -14.49
N GLU A 243 -16.86 1.37 -13.91
CA GLU A 243 -18.05 0.61 -14.31
C GLU A 243 -19.34 1.42 -14.24
N GLY A 244 -20.37 0.95 -14.95
CA GLY A 244 -21.72 1.51 -14.91
C GLY A 244 -21.96 2.67 -15.89
N PRO A 245 -23.13 3.34 -15.80
CA PRO A 245 -23.57 4.34 -16.78
C PRO A 245 -22.73 5.64 -16.81
N HIS A 246 -21.80 5.78 -15.86
CA HIS A 246 -20.89 6.91 -15.74
C HIS A 246 -19.43 6.49 -15.88
N GLN A 247 -19.15 5.32 -16.44
CA GLN A 247 -17.80 4.87 -16.77
C GLN A 247 -17.04 5.95 -17.54
N GLY A 248 -15.77 6.15 -17.20
CA GLY A 248 -14.96 7.23 -17.78
C GLY A 248 -15.26 8.62 -17.22
N SER A 249 -16.06 8.75 -16.16
CA SER A 249 -16.19 10.03 -15.44
C SER A 249 -15.01 10.21 -14.48
N PRO A 250 -14.42 11.42 -14.37
CA PRO A 250 -13.35 11.69 -13.41
C PRO A 250 -13.74 11.43 -11.97
N VAL A 251 -12.76 11.03 -11.16
CA VAL A 251 -12.93 10.78 -9.73
C VAL A 251 -12.26 11.87 -8.90
N VAL A 252 -12.94 12.29 -7.84
CA VAL A 252 -12.38 13.09 -6.75
C VAL A 252 -12.34 12.22 -5.51
N ASP A 253 -11.18 12.16 -4.89
CA ASP A 253 -10.95 11.41 -3.65
C ASP A 253 -11.24 12.33 -2.45
N VAL A 254 -12.11 11.87 -1.54
CA VAL A 254 -12.58 12.65 -0.40
C VAL A 254 -12.37 11.87 0.89
N THR A 255 -11.69 12.47 1.87
CA THR A 255 -11.57 11.93 3.23
C THR A 255 -12.40 12.75 4.20
N VAL A 256 -13.42 12.11 4.75
CA VAL A 256 -14.29 12.66 5.80
C VAL A 256 -13.84 12.10 7.14
N SER A 257 -13.66 13.00 8.10
CA SER A 257 -13.10 12.69 9.41
C SER A 257 -14.11 13.00 10.50
N ASN A 258 -14.28 12.12 11.48
CA ASN A 258 -14.96 12.46 12.73
C ASN A 258 -13.91 12.85 13.77
N LEU A 259 -13.73 14.16 13.96
CA LEU A 259 -12.68 14.74 14.78
C LEU A 259 -12.89 14.55 16.28
N MET A 260 -14.00 13.95 16.73
CA MET A 260 -14.26 13.74 18.15
C MET A 260 -13.21 12.85 18.81
N ALA A 261 -12.88 13.13 20.08
CA ALA A 261 -12.01 12.28 20.88
C ALA A 261 -12.63 10.89 21.13
N THR A 262 -11.77 9.87 21.22
CA THR A 262 -12.15 8.45 21.40
C THR A 262 -12.51 8.08 22.83
N LEU A 263 -12.94 9.04 23.65
CA LEU A 263 -13.38 8.84 25.03
C LEU A 263 -14.55 7.84 25.09
N ASP A 264 -14.50 6.87 26.00
CA ASP A 264 -15.56 5.84 26.12
C ASP A 264 -16.95 6.45 26.33
N GLY A 265 -17.02 7.48 27.16
CA GLY A 265 -18.24 8.24 27.41
C GLY A 265 -18.78 8.95 26.17
N ILE A 266 -17.95 9.27 25.18
CA ILE A 266 -18.37 9.85 23.90
C ILE A 266 -18.79 8.76 22.92
N ARG A 267 -17.97 7.70 22.78
CA ARG A 267 -18.19 6.63 21.80
C ARG A 267 -19.52 5.90 22.02
N LYS A 268 -19.95 5.76 23.27
CA LYS A 268 -21.21 5.09 23.66
C LYS A 268 -22.45 5.98 23.50
N VAL A 269 -22.31 7.29 23.25
CA VAL A 269 -23.45 8.20 23.16
C VAL A 269 -24.04 8.18 21.74
N HIS A 270 -25.33 7.89 21.65
CA HIS A 270 -26.06 7.98 20.39
C HIS A 270 -25.98 9.39 19.78
N GLY A 271 -25.59 9.46 18.50
CA GLY A 271 -25.36 10.71 17.77
C GLY A 271 -23.93 11.26 17.84
N SER A 272 -22.96 10.59 18.48
CA SER A 272 -21.53 10.97 18.36
C SER A 272 -20.85 10.42 17.10
N HIS A 273 -21.55 9.56 16.36
CA HIS A 273 -21.09 8.86 15.16
C HIS A 273 -22.09 9.08 14.01
N LEU A 274 -21.66 8.71 12.80
CA LEU A 274 -22.57 8.44 11.68
C LEU A 274 -22.91 6.95 11.66
N ASP A 275 -24.20 6.63 11.69
CA ASP A 275 -24.78 5.28 11.69
C ASP A 275 -25.99 5.22 10.73
N GLY A 276 -25.74 4.92 9.46
CA GLY A 276 -26.77 4.87 8.43
C GLY A 276 -26.18 5.07 7.03
N ASN A 277 -27.01 5.05 6.00
CA ASN A 277 -26.53 5.22 4.62
C ASN A 277 -26.36 6.70 4.29
N TYR A 278 -25.11 7.17 4.25
CA TYR A 278 -24.79 8.54 3.83
C TYR A 278 -24.12 8.56 2.46
N THR A 279 -24.53 9.51 1.64
CA THR A 279 -23.91 9.80 0.35
C THR A 279 -23.01 11.02 0.45
N VAL A 280 -21.83 10.95 -0.16
CA VAL A 280 -20.84 12.03 -0.21
C VAL A 280 -20.82 12.61 -1.62
N SER A 281 -21.04 13.92 -1.73
CA SER A 281 -21.07 14.66 -2.98
C SER A 281 -20.05 15.79 -2.98
N VAL A 282 -19.46 16.06 -4.15
CA VAL A 282 -18.63 17.24 -4.41
C VAL A 282 -19.45 18.22 -5.24
N VAL A 283 -19.72 19.39 -4.68
CA VAL A 283 -20.65 20.36 -5.26
C VAL A 283 -19.95 21.68 -5.52
N GLY A 284 -20.17 22.26 -6.69
CA GLY A 284 -19.73 23.60 -7.00
C GLY A 284 -20.18 24.06 -8.38
N LYS A 285 -19.87 25.31 -8.71
CA LYS A 285 -20.30 25.90 -9.98
C LYS A 285 -19.62 25.16 -11.15
N GLY A 286 -20.41 24.49 -11.98
CA GLY A 286 -19.93 23.76 -13.17
C GLY A 286 -19.46 22.33 -12.92
N VAL A 287 -19.58 21.83 -11.69
CA VAL A 287 -19.21 20.47 -11.27
C VAL A 287 -20.43 19.79 -10.66
N HIS A 288 -20.75 18.59 -11.13
CA HIS A 288 -21.86 17.80 -10.64
C HIS A 288 -21.39 16.40 -10.25
N THR A 289 -21.74 15.93 -9.05
CA THR A 289 -21.61 14.52 -8.68
C THR A 289 -22.49 13.67 -9.59
N VAL A 290 -21.91 12.62 -10.19
CA VAL A 290 -22.63 11.60 -10.96
C VAL A 290 -22.57 10.23 -10.28
N VAL A 291 -21.51 9.96 -9.51
CA VAL A 291 -21.39 8.77 -8.67
C VAL A 291 -21.02 9.22 -7.26
N PRO A 292 -21.96 9.25 -6.30
CA PRO A 292 -21.65 9.67 -4.94
C PRO A 292 -20.80 8.63 -4.21
N GLY A 293 -19.89 9.11 -3.36
CA GLY A 293 -19.22 8.27 -2.38
C GLY A 293 -20.20 7.79 -1.31
N ARG A 294 -19.88 6.72 -0.58
CA ARG A 294 -20.76 6.15 0.45
C ARG A 294 -20.05 5.96 1.78
N ILE A 295 -20.71 6.35 2.86
CA ILE A 295 -20.26 6.13 4.24
C ILE A 295 -21.44 5.50 4.99
N ARG A 296 -21.23 4.34 5.62
CA ARG A 296 -22.24 3.69 6.46
C ARG A 296 -22.00 3.89 7.96
N ARG A 297 -20.73 3.87 8.35
CA ARG A 297 -20.29 4.01 9.73
C ARG A 297 -19.09 4.94 9.78
N LEU A 298 -19.12 5.92 10.69
CA LEU A 298 -17.97 6.77 11.00
C LEU A 298 -17.96 7.14 12.49
N MET A 299 -17.11 6.45 13.26
CA MET A 299 -17.02 6.58 14.71
C MET A 299 -16.13 7.77 15.12
N PRO A 300 -16.23 8.28 16.36
CA PRO A 300 -15.25 9.22 16.90
C PRO A 300 -13.80 8.75 16.68
N GLY A 301 -12.95 9.65 16.17
CA GLY A 301 -11.53 9.40 15.91
C GLY A 301 -11.23 8.73 14.57
N ASP A 302 -12.25 8.36 13.80
CA ASP A 302 -12.13 7.60 12.57
C ASP A 302 -12.15 8.47 11.30
N ASP A 303 -11.65 7.92 10.20
CA ASP A 303 -11.60 8.52 8.87
C ASP A 303 -12.25 7.60 7.83
N ALA A 304 -13.09 8.15 6.95
CA ALA A 304 -13.64 7.45 5.80
C ALA A 304 -13.15 8.11 4.50
N ARG A 305 -12.46 7.33 3.67
CA ARG A 305 -12.00 7.74 2.34
C ARG A 305 -12.95 7.18 1.28
N VAL A 306 -13.45 8.05 0.41
CA VAL A 306 -14.42 7.70 -0.63
C VAL A 306 -14.05 8.32 -1.97
N ASP A 307 -14.20 7.55 -3.03
CA ASP A 307 -14.12 8.03 -4.40
C ASP A 307 -15.48 8.62 -4.82
N VAL A 308 -15.49 9.85 -5.32
CA VAL A 308 -16.69 10.56 -5.82
C VAL A 308 -16.52 10.83 -7.31
N GLY A 309 -17.35 10.19 -8.13
CA GLY A 309 -17.39 10.43 -9.58
C GLY A 309 -18.08 11.75 -9.90
N ILE A 310 -17.42 12.60 -10.69
CA ILE A 310 -17.92 13.92 -11.07
C ILE A 310 -18.06 14.07 -12.58
N LYS A 311 -18.88 15.02 -12.99
CA LYS A 311 -19.01 15.49 -14.38
C LYS A 311 -18.84 16.99 -14.43
N LEU A 312 -17.95 17.44 -15.32
CA LEU A 312 -17.75 18.85 -15.62
C LEU A 312 -18.78 19.28 -16.69
N SER A 313 -19.35 20.46 -16.52
CA SER A 313 -20.26 21.02 -17.51
C SER A 313 -19.50 21.60 -18.72
N LYS A 314 -20.03 21.38 -19.93
CA LYS A 314 -19.39 21.73 -21.22
C LYS A 314 -19.01 23.21 -21.42
N LYS A 315 -19.52 24.11 -20.58
CA LYS A 315 -19.33 25.56 -20.68
C LYS A 315 -17.95 26.02 -20.18
N TYR A 316 -17.26 25.22 -19.38
CA TYR A 316 -16.01 25.63 -18.75
C TYR A 316 -14.82 25.16 -19.57
N ASP A 317 -13.91 26.09 -19.86
CA ASP A 317 -12.60 25.78 -20.43
C ASP A 317 -11.81 24.96 -19.40
N THR A 318 -11.60 23.69 -19.71
CA THR A 318 -10.92 22.76 -18.81
C THR A 318 -9.46 23.13 -18.58
N SER A 319 -8.83 23.96 -19.42
CA SER A 319 -7.40 24.29 -19.28
C SER A 319 -7.05 25.20 -18.09
N THR A 320 -8.02 25.91 -17.50
CA THR A 320 -7.79 26.86 -16.38
C THR A 320 -8.85 26.78 -15.27
N PHE A 321 -9.62 25.69 -15.24
CA PHE A 321 -10.82 25.62 -14.41
C PHE A 321 -10.54 25.33 -12.94
N SER A 322 -10.59 26.37 -12.11
CA SER A 322 -10.44 26.27 -10.64
C SER A 322 -11.69 26.73 -9.87
N PRO A 323 -12.81 25.97 -9.87
CA PRO A 323 -14.03 26.35 -9.17
C PRO A 323 -13.86 26.31 -7.65
N ALA A 324 -14.69 27.10 -6.95
CA ALA A 324 -14.91 26.92 -5.53
C ALA A 324 -15.89 25.74 -5.33
N LEU A 325 -15.41 24.69 -4.66
CA LEU A 325 -16.14 23.46 -4.36
C LEU A 325 -16.31 23.29 -2.86
N HIS A 326 -17.32 22.54 -2.45
CA HIS A 326 -17.47 22.04 -1.08
C HIS A 326 -18.01 20.61 -1.12
N VAL A 327 -17.84 19.89 -0.02
CA VAL A 327 -18.39 18.54 0.16
C VAL A 327 -19.72 18.61 0.89
N GLU A 328 -20.69 17.81 0.44
CA GLU A 328 -21.98 17.62 1.12
C GLU A 328 -22.19 16.16 1.46
N LEU A 329 -22.74 15.91 2.65
CA LEU A 329 -23.18 14.59 3.10
C LEU A 329 -24.70 14.60 3.23
N HIS A 330 -25.38 13.69 2.55
CA HIS A 330 -26.84 13.53 2.63
C HIS A 330 -27.17 12.15 3.21
N ASP A 331 -28.24 12.06 4.00
CA ASP A 331 -28.77 10.77 4.47
C ASP A 331 -29.59 10.06 3.38
N ASP A 332 -30.12 8.89 3.71
CA ASP A 332 -30.93 8.03 2.83
C ASP A 332 -32.22 8.70 2.34
N SER A 333 -32.76 9.66 3.09
CA SER A 333 -33.91 10.49 2.69
C SER A 333 -33.54 11.64 1.75
N GLY A 334 -32.25 11.81 1.44
CA GLY A 334 -31.72 12.92 0.65
C GLY A 334 -31.59 14.23 1.43
N ARG A 335 -31.67 14.19 2.77
CA ARG A 335 -31.54 15.39 3.61
C ARG A 335 -30.06 15.71 3.83
N LEU A 336 -29.70 16.97 3.66
CA LEU A 336 -28.35 17.48 3.96
C LEU A 336 -28.03 17.36 5.47
N VAL A 337 -27.05 16.52 5.80
CA VAL A 337 -26.58 16.27 7.17
C VAL A 337 -25.36 17.13 7.50
N PHE A 338 -24.46 17.32 6.54
CA PHE A 338 -23.23 18.09 6.72
C PHE A 338 -22.83 18.82 5.44
N ARG A 339 -22.28 20.02 5.63
CA ARG A 339 -21.65 20.80 4.55
C ARG A 339 -20.25 21.21 5.00
N GLY A 340 -19.26 20.79 4.22
CA GLY A 340 -17.85 21.15 4.40
C GLY A 340 -17.57 22.60 4.02
N GLU A 341 -16.34 23.03 4.31
CA GLU A 341 -15.86 24.35 3.88
C GLU A 341 -15.72 24.43 2.35
N LYS A 342 -15.49 25.64 1.84
CA LYS A 342 -15.22 25.84 0.41
C LYS A 342 -13.71 25.85 0.16
N TRP A 343 -13.28 25.16 -0.88
CA TRP A 343 -11.91 25.14 -1.39
C TRP A 343 -11.92 25.47 -2.89
N LYS A 344 -10.86 26.14 -3.34
CA LYS A 344 -10.56 26.20 -4.78
C LYS A 344 -9.81 24.95 -5.15
N MET A 345 -10.22 24.29 -6.22
CA MET A 345 -9.56 23.08 -6.69
C MET A 345 -9.28 23.23 -8.18
N ASP A 346 -8.03 23.08 -8.57
CA ASP A 346 -7.65 23.02 -9.97
C ASP A 346 -8.09 21.68 -10.57
N LEU A 347 -9.03 21.74 -11.52
CA LEU A 347 -9.57 20.59 -12.23
C LEU A 347 -8.98 20.46 -13.63
N SER A 348 -8.07 21.35 -14.04
CA SER A 348 -7.50 21.34 -15.37
C SER A 348 -6.62 20.13 -15.64
N SER A 349 -5.94 19.66 -14.59
CA SER A 349 -5.10 18.46 -14.63
C SER A 349 -5.88 17.19 -14.92
N ILE A 350 -7.19 17.13 -14.65
CA ILE A 350 -7.99 15.90 -14.85
C ILE A 350 -8.04 15.46 -16.33
N HIS A 351 -8.02 16.41 -17.26
CA HIS A 351 -8.12 16.14 -18.70
C HIS A 351 -6.81 16.38 -19.47
N ALA A 352 -5.75 16.76 -18.77
CA ALA A 352 -4.44 16.95 -19.40
C ALA A 352 -3.87 15.60 -19.82
N GLU A 353 -3.46 15.50 -21.09
CA GLU A 353 -2.66 14.37 -21.56
C GLU A 353 -1.37 14.28 -20.73
N TYR A 354 -0.86 13.06 -20.59
CA TYR A 354 0.43 12.83 -19.96
C TYR A 354 1.54 13.25 -20.92
N GLU A 355 2.46 14.04 -20.39
CA GLU A 355 3.69 14.47 -21.06
C GLU A 355 4.86 13.67 -20.48
N PRO A 356 5.97 13.47 -21.22
CA PRO A 356 7.13 12.70 -20.77
C PRO A 356 7.99 13.49 -19.76
N THR A 357 7.35 14.06 -18.74
CA THR A 357 7.97 14.83 -17.67
C THR A 357 7.54 14.25 -16.33
N LYS A 358 8.43 14.33 -15.33
CA LYS A 358 8.16 13.84 -13.98
C LYS A 358 6.89 14.47 -13.40
N ASP A 359 6.73 15.79 -13.52
CA ASP A 359 5.58 16.51 -12.96
C ASP A 359 4.25 16.06 -13.55
N SER A 360 4.20 15.82 -14.88
CA SER A 360 2.98 15.30 -15.52
C SER A 360 2.70 13.87 -15.11
N LEU A 361 3.72 13.00 -15.10
CA LEU A 361 3.56 11.57 -14.79
C LEU A 361 3.27 11.30 -13.31
N MET A 362 3.75 12.14 -12.38
CA MET A 362 3.43 12.06 -10.94
C MET A 362 1.95 12.31 -10.63
N THR A 363 1.16 12.75 -11.62
CA THR A 363 -0.31 12.87 -11.49
C THR A 363 -1.04 11.56 -11.81
N HIS A 364 -0.36 10.57 -12.39
CA HIS A 364 -0.88 9.21 -12.54
C HIS A 364 -0.82 8.48 -11.18
N GLU A 365 -1.75 7.57 -10.94
CA GLU A 365 -1.88 6.87 -9.66
C GLU A 365 -2.50 5.49 -9.81
N THR A 366 -2.36 4.64 -8.78
CA THR A 366 -2.92 3.29 -8.81
C THR A 366 -4.45 3.29 -9.02
N PRO A 367 -4.95 2.46 -9.95
CA PRO A 367 -6.38 2.37 -10.20
C PRO A 367 -7.13 1.70 -9.05
N ARG A 368 -8.45 1.85 -9.02
CA ARG A 368 -9.27 1.31 -7.93
C ARG A 368 -9.26 -0.22 -7.95
N TRP A 369 -9.33 -0.84 -9.13
CA TRP A 369 -9.22 -2.29 -9.23
C TRP A 369 -7.93 -2.82 -8.59
N TRP A 370 -6.80 -2.13 -8.73
CA TRP A 370 -5.52 -2.59 -8.18
C TRP A 370 -5.52 -2.47 -6.66
N ARG A 371 -6.02 -1.34 -6.13
CA ARG A 371 -6.18 -1.15 -4.66
C ARG A 371 -7.14 -2.18 -4.06
N ASN A 372 -8.12 -2.65 -4.82
CA ASN A 372 -9.10 -3.64 -4.36
C ASN A 372 -8.63 -5.09 -4.52
N ALA A 373 -7.63 -5.33 -5.37
CA ALA A 373 -7.17 -6.65 -5.77
C ALA A 373 -6.47 -7.42 -4.65
N LYS A 374 -5.62 -6.75 -3.86
CA LYS A 374 -4.88 -7.24 -2.69
C LYS A 374 -3.89 -8.39 -2.91
N PHE A 375 -4.21 -9.38 -3.72
CA PHE A 375 -3.42 -10.59 -3.92
C PHE A 375 -3.20 -10.86 -5.40
N GLY A 376 -1.94 -11.07 -5.77
CA GLY A 376 -1.51 -11.44 -7.12
C GLY A 376 -0.48 -12.55 -7.13
N ILE A 377 -0.28 -13.15 -8.30
CA ILE A 377 0.75 -14.18 -8.54
C ILE A 377 1.86 -13.60 -9.40
N PHE A 378 3.09 -13.66 -8.90
CA PHE A 378 4.30 -13.40 -9.69
C PHE A 378 4.78 -14.72 -10.29
N ILE A 379 5.39 -14.68 -11.47
CA ILE A 379 6.03 -15.84 -12.07
C ILE A 379 7.44 -15.49 -12.54
N HIS A 380 8.46 -16.06 -11.91
CA HIS A 380 9.83 -16.03 -12.40
C HIS A 380 10.15 -17.33 -13.14
N TRP A 381 10.13 -17.25 -14.46
CA TRP A 381 10.36 -18.39 -15.35
C TRP A 381 11.22 -17.97 -16.53
N GLY A 382 12.21 -18.77 -16.88
CA GLY A 382 13.12 -18.47 -17.98
C GLY A 382 14.20 -19.52 -18.13
N ILE A 383 15.25 -19.20 -18.88
CA ILE A 383 16.35 -20.14 -19.14
C ILE A 383 17.11 -20.54 -17.86
N TYR A 384 17.12 -19.68 -16.83
CA TYR A 384 17.66 -20.00 -15.51
C TYR A 384 16.93 -21.17 -14.83
N SER A 385 15.65 -21.40 -15.14
CA SER A 385 14.84 -22.51 -14.61
C SER A 385 15.26 -23.89 -15.14
N VAL A 386 16.20 -23.96 -16.09
CA VAL A 386 16.78 -25.21 -16.61
C VAL A 386 17.84 -25.76 -15.64
N PRO A 387 18.90 -25.00 -15.26
CA PRO A 387 19.80 -25.44 -14.20
C PRO A 387 19.11 -25.45 -12.84
N ALA A 388 18.15 -24.55 -12.58
CA ALA A 388 17.31 -24.52 -11.37
C ALA A 388 18.08 -24.72 -10.07
N TRP A 389 19.19 -23.99 -9.91
CA TRP A 389 20.14 -24.23 -8.82
C TRP A 389 20.74 -22.94 -8.28
N VAL A 390 20.81 -22.84 -6.96
CA VAL A 390 21.56 -21.78 -6.26
C VAL A 390 22.01 -22.24 -4.88
N PRO A 391 23.12 -21.75 -4.31
CA PRO A 391 23.43 -21.95 -2.89
C PRO A 391 22.34 -21.35 -2.01
N THR A 392 21.94 -22.05 -0.94
CA THR A 392 20.99 -21.54 0.06
C THR A 392 21.43 -20.15 0.56
N GLY A 393 20.55 -19.15 0.44
CA GLY A 393 20.83 -17.74 0.77
C GLY A 393 21.14 -16.82 -0.42
N TYR A 394 20.95 -17.28 -1.67
CA TYR A 394 21.04 -16.48 -2.90
C TYR A 394 19.84 -16.80 -3.82
N TYR A 395 19.45 -15.85 -4.68
CA TYR A 395 18.33 -16.01 -5.62
C TYR A 395 18.74 -16.81 -6.88
N GLU A 396 17.98 -17.82 -7.30
CA GLU A 396 18.30 -18.66 -8.48
C GLU A 396 18.24 -17.89 -9.80
N ALA A 397 17.35 -16.90 -9.92
CA ALA A 397 17.30 -16.04 -11.09
C ALA A 397 18.61 -15.26 -11.28
N TRP A 398 19.49 -15.24 -10.26
CA TRP A 398 20.85 -14.71 -10.24
C TRP A 398 21.94 -15.79 -10.42
N TYR A 399 21.60 -16.95 -10.98
CA TYR A 399 22.56 -18.02 -11.26
C TYR A 399 23.68 -17.53 -12.19
N PHE A 400 23.34 -16.83 -13.27
CA PHE A 400 24.32 -16.36 -14.26
C PHE A 400 25.42 -15.47 -13.63
N PRO A 401 25.13 -14.39 -12.89
CA PRO A 401 26.17 -13.61 -12.21
C PRO A 401 26.85 -14.40 -11.07
N THR A 402 26.14 -15.29 -10.37
CA THR A 402 26.73 -16.13 -9.30
C THR A 402 27.84 -17.03 -9.84
N VAL A 403 27.69 -17.54 -11.06
CA VAL A 403 28.73 -18.29 -11.77
C VAL A 403 29.88 -17.36 -12.20
N LYS A 404 29.57 -16.15 -12.70
CA LYS A 404 30.54 -15.25 -13.34
C LYS A 404 31.39 -14.38 -12.40
N TYR A 405 30.82 -13.80 -11.33
CA TYR A 405 31.55 -12.94 -10.38
C TYR A 405 32.39 -13.73 -9.34
N SER A 406 32.47 -15.05 -9.48
CA SER A 406 33.19 -15.94 -8.56
C SER A 406 34.73 -15.92 -8.72
N MET A 407 35.27 -15.24 -9.75
CA MET A 407 36.67 -15.40 -10.20
C MET A 407 37.66 -14.25 -9.96
N GLU A 408 37.31 -13.19 -9.21
CA GLU A 408 38.33 -12.17 -8.84
C GLU A 408 39.50 -12.76 -8.02
N PRO A 409 40.74 -12.26 -8.20
CA PRO A 409 41.94 -12.79 -7.56
C PRO A 409 41.88 -12.75 -6.02
N PRO A 410 42.64 -13.60 -5.31
CA PRO A 410 42.39 -13.97 -3.90
C PRO A 410 42.55 -12.87 -2.85
N SER A 411 42.95 -11.65 -3.22
CA SER A 411 43.48 -10.69 -2.24
C SER A 411 42.45 -9.84 -1.49
N LYS A 412 41.14 -9.96 -1.76
CA LYS A 412 40.14 -9.03 -1.15
C LYS A 412 38.79 -9.58 -0.67
N SER A 413 38.57 -10.88 -0.45
CA SER A 413 37.30 -11.31 0.18
C SER A 413 37.40 -12.55 1.09
N LEU A 414 36.84 -12.45 2.29
CA LEU A 414 36.84 -13.44 3.38
C LEU A 414 35.83 -14.62 3.21
N TRP A 415 35.30 -14.87 2.00
CA TRP A 415 34.18 -15.80 1.83
C TRP A 415 34.61 -17.22 1.42
N ARG A 416 34.48 -18.19 2.34
CA ARG A 416 34.71 -19.65 2.14
C ARG A 416 33.80 -20.34 1.09
N GLY A 417 32.86 -19.62 0.47
CA GLY A 417 31.89 -20.17 -0.50
C GLY A 417 32.37 -20.32 -1.96
N LYS A 418 33.55 -19.78 -2.32
CA LYS A 418 34.06 -19.79 -3.71
C LYS A 418 34.51 -21.17 -4.19
N LEU A 419 35.21 -21.97 -3.37
CA LEU A 419 35.71 -23.30 -3.77
C LEU A 419 34.58 -24.33 -4.02
N ALA A 420 33.53 -24.32 -3.21
CA ALA A 420 32.42 -25.26 -3.33
C ALA A 420 31.58 -25.04 -4.61
N ARG A 421 31.54 -23.81 -5.15
CA ARG A 421 30.79 -23.48 -6.38
C ARG A 421 31.49 -23.96 -7.65
N ASN A 422 32.81 -23.81 -7.73
CA ASN A 422 33.61 -24.29 -8.86
C ASN A 422 33.65 -25.83 -8.91
N GLN A 423 33.70 -26.48 -7.73
CA GLN A 423 33.63 -27.94 -7.63
C GLN A 423 32.29 -28.48 -8.15
N ARG A 424 31.17 -27.78 -7.93
CA ARG A 424 29.85 -28.24 -8.39
C ARG A 424 29.57 -28.01 -9.87
N LEU A 425 30.14 -26.96 -10.50
CA LEU A 425 30.12 -26.85 -11.97
C LEU A 425 30.79 -28.08 -12.61
N LEU A 426 31.87 -28.56 -12.00
CA LEU A 426 32.53 -29.81 -12.37
C LEU A 426 31.68 -31.04 -12.03
N ASP A 427 31.00 -31.09 -10.88
CA ASP A 427 30.10 -32.21 -10.49
C ASP A 427 28.82 -32.29 -11.36
N LEU A 428 28.35 -31.17 -11.89
CA LEU A 428 27.24 -31.09 -12.85
C LEU A 428 27.70 -31.40 -14.28
N ASN A 429 28.98 -31.77 -14.45
CA ASN A 429 29.61 -32.13 -15.71
C ASN A 429 29.60 -31.00 -16.76
N TYR A 430 29.48 -29.74 -16.31
CA TYR A 430 29.65 -28.57 -17.17
C TYR A 430 31.15 -28.36 -17.38
N HIS A 431 31.64 -28.82 -18.55
CA HIS A 431 33.03 -28.70 -18.94
C HIS A 431 33.43 -27.22 -19.13
N GLN A 432 34.74 -26.95 -19.24
CA GLN A 432 35.28 -25.58 -19.32
C GLN A 432 34.72 -24.74 -20.49
N ASP A 433 34.20 -25.40 -21.52
CA ASP A 433 33.58 -24.77 -22.69
C ASP A 433 32.07 -24.53 -22.55
N PHE A 434 31.42 -25.05 -21.51
CA PHE A 434 29.99 -24.86 -21.29
C PHE A 434 29.71 -23.41 -20.85
N ILE A 435 28.86 -22.71 -21.58
CA ILE A 435 28.45 -21.33 -21.31
C ILE A 435 26.97 -21.27 -20.95
N TYR A 436 26.51 -20.17 -20.37
CA TYR A 436 25.11 -20.05 -19.92
C TYR A 436 24.09 -20.23 -21.05
N ASP A 437 24.42 -19.78 -22.26
CA ASP A 437 23.56 -19.93 -23.43
C ASP A 437 23.36 -21.40 -23.86
N ASP A 438 24.19 -22.33 -23.40
CA ASP A 438 24.00 -23.77 -23.63
C ASP A 438 22.78 -24.33 -22.87
N PHE A 439 22.18 -23.57 -21.96
CA PHE A 439 20.89 -23.93 -21.34
C PHE A 439 19.68 -23.63 -22.22
N ILE A 440 19.81 -22.77 -23.24
CA ILE A 440 18.69 -22.35 -24.09
C ILE A 440 17.97 -23.55 -24.75
N PRO A 441 18.66 -24.59 -25.29
CA PRO A 441 17.98 -25.76 -25.83
C PRO A 441 17.20 -26.58 -24.80
N GLY A 442 17.59 -26.52 -23.52
CA GLY A 442 16.91 -27.21 -22.42
C GLY A 442 15.64 -26.50 -21.93
N PHE A 443 15.44 -25.22 -22.29
CA PHE A 443 14.22 -24.49 -22.01
C PHE A 443 13.16 -24.83 -23.06
N THR A 444 12.42 -25.91 -22.84
CA THR A 444 11.50 -26.48 -23.83
C THR A 444 10.05 -26.04 -23.67
N ALA A 445 9.66 -25.57 -22.48
CA ALA A 445 8.26 -25.27 -22.15
C ALA A 445 7.27 -26.43 -22.47
N ALA A 446 7.74 -27.69 -22.46
CA ALA A 446 6.97 -28.84 -22.93
C ALA A 446 5.71 -29.15 -22.08
N LYS A 447 5.71 -28.77 -20.81
CA LYS A 447 4.59 -28.92 -19.86
C LYS A 447 3.82 -27.62 -19.62
N PHE A 448 4.25 -26.51 -20.21
CA PHE A 448 3.55 -25.23 -20.09
C PHE A 448 2.18 -25.28 -20.76
N ASN A 449 1.16 -24.93 -19.97
CA ASN A 449 -0.21 -24.77 -20.44
C ASN A 449 -0.79 -23.47 -19.87
N ALA A 450 -0.93 -22.47 -20.73
CA ALA A 450 -1.45 -21.15 -20.38
C ALA A 450 -2.82 -21.21 -19.70
N SER A 451 -3.73 -22.05 -20.20
CA SER A 451 -5.08 -22.21 -19.62
C SER A 451 -5.04 -22.79 -18.21
N ALA A 452 -4.20 -23.81 -17.99
CA ALA A 452 -4.04 -24.41 -16.67
C ALA A 452 -3.44 -23.44 -15.65
N TRP A 453 -2.48 -22.61 -16.08
CA TRP A 453 -1.88 -21.59 -15.23
C TRP A 453 -2.88 -20.51 -14.83
N VAL A 454 -3.64 -19.94 -15.76
CA VAL A 454 -4.62 -18.89 -15.43
C VAL A 454 -5.75 -19.41 -14.55
N ASP A 455 -6.17 -20.66 -14.76
CA ASP A 455 -7.16 -21.31 -13.89
C ASP A 455 -6.59 -21.56 -12.48
N LEU A 456 -5.32 -21.97 -12.37
CA LEU A 456 -4.63 -22.08 -11.08
C LEU A 456 -4.59 -20.73 -10.36
N PHE A 457 -4.22 -19.64 -11.03
CA PHE A 457 -4.11 -18.31 -10.41
C PHE A 457 -5.48 -17.82 -9.93
N ALA A 458 -6.52 -17.99 -10.74
CA ALA A 458 -7.89 -17.64 -10.37
C ALA A 458 -8.37 -18.49 -9.16
N ASN A 459 -8.12 -19.79 -9.18
CA ASN A 459 -8.51 -20.70 -8.09
C ASN A 459 -7.70 -20.47 -6.81
N ALA A 460 -6.47 -19.96 -6.91
CA ALA A 460 -5.69 -19.49 -5.75
C ALA A 460 -6.25 -18.19 -5.14
N GLY A 461 -7.25 -17.56 -5.77
CA GLY A 461 -7.84 -16.29 -5.33
C GLY A 461 -7.10 -15.05 -5.84
N ALA A 462 -6.13 -15.18 -6.74
CA ALA A 462 -5.44 -14.01 -7.28
C ALA A 462 -6.40 -13.14 -8.11
N LYS A 463 -6.20 -11.82 -8.04
CA LYS A 463 -6.94 -10.84 -8.85
C LYS A 463 -6.10 -10.26 -10.00
N TYR A 464 -4.81 -10.52 -9.97
CA TYR A 464 -3.87 -10.22 -11.04
C TYR A 464 -2.71 -11.20 -11.04
N PHE A 465 -1.97 -11.26 -12.14
CA PHE A 465 -0.67 -11.92 -12.18
C PHE A 465 0.37 -11.03 -12.86
N VAL A 466 1.65 -11.27 -12.59
CA VAL A 466 2.78 -10.61 -13.24
C VAL A 466 3.75 -11.69 -13.71
N LEU A 467 3.98 -11.81 -15.02
CA LEU A 467 4.97 -12.75 -15.57
C LEU A 467 6.26 -12.01 -15.94
N VAL A 468 7.40 -12.56 -15.55
CA VAL A 468 8.72 -12.12 -16.02
C VAL A 468 8.83 -12.32 -17.52
N THR A 469 8.66 -11.24 -18.29
CA THR A 469 8.72 -11.28 -19.76
C THR A 469 10.15 -11.29 -20.26
N LYS A 470 11.06 -10.65 -19.52
CA LYS A 470 12.50 -10.64 -19.74
C LYS A 470 13.18 -10.36 -18.40
N HIS A 471 14.03 -11.28 -17.94
CA HIS A 471 14.84 -11.10 -16.73
C HIS A 471 16.20 -10.46 -17.08
N HIS A 472 17.08 -10.36 -16.09
CA HIS A 472 18.40 -9.74 -16.19
C HIS A 472 19.36 -10.41 -17.20
N ASP A 473 19.10 -11.66 -17.57
CA ASP A 473 19.87 -12.40 -18.58
C ASP A 473 19.51 -12.03 -20.03
N GLY A 474 18.47 -11.21 -20.21
CA GLY A 474 18.01 -10.68 -21.49
C GLY A 474 17.26 -11.66 -22.38
N PHE A 475 16.91 -12.86 -21.88
CA PHE A 475 16.10 -13.81 -22.65
C PHE A 475 14.61 -13.43 -22.58
N SER A 476 14.01 -13.11 -23.73
CA SER A 476 12.62 -12.64 -23.79
C SER A 476 11.62 -13.78 -24.04
N LEU A 477 10.51 -13.82 -23.30
CA LEU A 477 9.46 -14.83 -23.42
C LEU A 477 8.37 -14.50 -24.46
N PHE A 478 8.57 -13.46 -25.25
CA PHE A 478 7.62 -12.94 -26.22
C PHE A 478 8.27 -12.69 -27.58
N ASP A 479 7.45 -12.43 -28.60
CA ASP A 479 7.94 -11.98 -29.91
C ASP A 479 8.47 -10.54 -29.84
N THR A 480 9.79 -10.44 -29.90
CA THR A 480 10.58 -9.21 -29.86
C THR A 480 10.72 -8.54 -31.23
N GLY A 481 10.17 -9.12 -32.30
CA GLY A 481 10.34 -8.62 -33.66
C GLY A 481 11.83 -8.52 -34.03
N ASN A 482 12.21 -7.43 -34.72
CA ASN A 482 13.59 -7.22 -35.17
C ASN A 482 14.46 -6.43 -34.16
N THR A 483 14.14 -6.50 -32.87
CA THR A 483 14.92 -5.86 -31.80
C THR A 483 16.04 -6.79 -31.31
N THR A 484 15.74 -8.07 -31.12
CA THR A 484 16.66 -9.16 -30.77
C THR A 484 16.04 -10.50 -31.17
N HIS A 485 16.86 -11.49 -31.50
CA HIS A 485 16.43 -12.90 -31.65
C HIS A 485 16.74 -13.74 -30.40
N ARG A 486 17.15 -13.13 -29.29
CA ARG A 486 17.29 -13.80 -27.99
C ARG A 486 15.92 -13.93 -27.30
N SER A 487 15.05 -14.73 -27.88
CA SER A 487 13.69 -14.92 -27.38
C SER A 487 13.19 -16.35 -27.54
N SER A 488 12.16 -16.69 -26.77
CA SER A 488 11.45 -17.98 -26.82
C SER A 488 10.79 -18.27 -28.17
N VAL A 489 10.56 -17.25 -29.01
CA VAL A 489 10.04 -17.40 -30.38
C VAL A 489 11.15 -17.85 -31.33
N HIS A 490 12.35 -17.29 -31.19
CA HIS A 490 13.48 -17.57 -32.07
C HIS A 490 14.39 -18.69 -31.58
N LEU A 491 14.38 -19.00 -30.29
CA LEU A 491 15.24 -19.98 -29.62
C LEU A 491 14.41 -20.86 -28.67
N GLY A 492 14.97 -21.96 -28.17
CA GLY A 492 14.28 -22.85 -27.22
C GLY A 492 12.91 -23.34 -27.74
N PRO A 493 11.78 -22.97 -27.08
CA PRO A 493 10.47 -23.57 -27.31
C PRO A 493 9.80 -23.16 -28.63
N LYS A 494 10.30 -22.13 -29.33
CA LYS A 494 9.72 -21.56 -30.57
C LYS A 494 8.26 -21.13 -30.42
N ARG A 495 7.92 -20.52 -29.28
CA ARG A 495 6.56 -20.12 -28.88
C ARG A 495 6.57 -18.70 -28.33
N ASP A 496 5.47 -17.98 -28.52
CA ASP A 496 5.23 -16.70 -27.87
C ASP A 496 4.47 -16.95 -26.56
N LEU A 497 5.23 -17.17 -25.49
CA LEU A 497 4.69 -17.63 -24.21
C LEU A 497 3.87 -16.54 -23.50
N ILE A 498 4.18 -15.26 -23.76
CA ILE A 498 3.39 -14.13 -23.24
C ILE A 498 2.05 -14.06 -23.97
N ASP A 499 2.02 -14.13 -25.30
CA ASP A 499 0.76 -14.09 -26.06
C ASP A 499 -0.20 -15.20 -25.64
N GLU A 500 0.31 -16.44 -25.54
CA GLU A 500 -0.48 -17.59 -25.11
C GLU A 500 -1.11 -17.38 -23.71
N LEU A 501 -0.35 -16.84 -22.75
CA LEU A 501 -0.84 -16.60 -21.39
C LEU A 501 -1.85 -15.44 -21.33
N MET A 502 -1.57 -14.33 -22.02
CA MET A 502 -2.43 -13.15 -22.03
C MET A 502 -3.78 -13.44 -22.71
N LEU A 503 -3.76 -14.19 -23.82
CA LEU A 503 -4.96 -14.63 -24.52
C LEU A 503 -5.78 -15.60 -23.65
N ALA A 504 -5.14 -16.61 -23.05
CA ALA A 504 -5.83 -17.54 -22.15
C ALA A 504 -6.49 -16.81 -20.97
N ALA A 505 -5.80 -15.82 -20.38
CA ALA A 505 -6.37 -14.99 -19.32
C ALA A 505 -7.58 -14.19 -19.82
N LYS A 506 -7.48 -13.55 -20.98
CA LYS A 506 -8.57 -12.75 -21.58
C LYS A 506 -9.81 -13.59 -21.89
N GLU A 507 -9.64 -14.81 -22.37
CA GLU A 507 -10.73 -15.68 -22.78
C GLU A 507 -11.38 -16.43 -21.60
N ARG A 508 -10.56 -16.93 -20.66
CA ARG A 508 -11.04 -17.83 -19.60
C ARG A 508 -11.31 -17.13 -18.28
N GLN A 509 -10.50 -16.13 -17.95
CA GLN A 509 -10.53 -15.43 -16.66
C GLN A 509 -10.46 -13.91 -16.88
N PRO A 510 -11.42 -13.29 -17.63
CA PRO A 510 -11.35 -11.87 -18.01
C PRO A 510 -11.31 -10.89 -16.82
N GLN A 511 -11.70 -11.34 -15.63
CA GLN A 511 -11.60 -10.61 -14.37
C GLN A 511 -10.17 -10.55 -13.80
N LEU A 512 -9.28 -11.46 -14.22
CA LEU A 512 -7.89 -11.50 -13.79
C LEU A 512 -7.10 -10.46 -14.58
N LYS A 513 -6.53 -9.49 -13.85
CA LYS A 513 -5.73 -8.43 -14.45
C LYS A 513 -4.35 -8.96 -14.84
N ARG A 514 -3.83 -8.48 -15.97
CA ARG A 514 -2.65 -9.05 -16.62
C ARG A 514 -1.47 -8.14 -16.45
N GLY A 515 -0.39 -8.61 -15.85
CA GLY A 515 0.81 -7.84 -15.61
C GLY A 515 2.04 -8.43 -16.28
N THR A 516 2.98 -7.56 -16.62
CA THR A 516 4.25 -7.91 -17.26
C THR A 516 5.38 -7.35 -16.44
N TYR A 517 6.34 -8.21 -16.10
CA TYR A 517 7.60 -7.78 -15.52
C TYR A 517 8.64 -7.55 -16.61
N TYR A 518 9.50 -6.55 -16.42
CA TYR A 518 10.57 -6.23 -17.35
C TYR A 518 11.86 -5.76 -16.64
N SER A 519 12.96 -6.47 -16.87
CA SER A 519 14.29 -6.07 -16.39
C SER A 519 14.82 -4.88 -17.20
N MET A 520 15.04 -3.75 -16.52
CA MET A 520 15.52 -2.51 -17.15
C MET A 520 16.97 -2.63 -17.66
N PRO A 521 17.95 -3.04 -16.83
CA PRO A 521 19.29 -3.38 -17.28
C PRO A 521 19.40 -4.85 -17.70
N GLU A 522 20.50 -5.18 -18.38
CA GLU A 522 20.89 -6.55 -18.71
C GLU A 522 22.35 -6.76 -18.33
N TRP A 523 22.69 -7.91 -17.74
CA TRP A 523 24.04 -8.14 -17.24
C TRP A 523 25.10 -8.07 -18.34
N PHE A 524 24.84 -8.72 -19.47
CA PHE A 524 25.85 -8.96 -20.51
C PHE A 524 25.33 -8.72 -21.94
N ASN A 525 24.45 -7.73 -22.12
CA ASN A 525 24.03 -7.32 -23.46
C ASN A 525 25.09 -6.40 -24.08
N PRO A 526 25.62 -6.69 -25.29
CA PRO A 526 26.58 -5.83 -25.96
C PRO A 526 26.10 -4.38 -26.14
N ALA A 527 24.83 -4.18 -26.48
CA ALA A 527 24.26 -2.84 -26.69
C ALA A 527 24.12 -2.05 -25.38
N PHE A 528 24.06 -2.73 -24.22
CA PHE A 528 23.97 -2.10 -22.91
C PHE A 528 25.31 -1.62 -22.36
N ALA A 529 26.45 -2.09 -22.91
CA ALA A 529 27.79 -1.79 -22.38
C ALA A 529 28.06 -0.30 -22.15
N LYS A 530 27.58 0.57 -23.04
CA LYS A 530 27.74 2.03 -22.93
C LYS A 530 26.90 2.69 -21.81
N TYR A 531 25.91 1.97 -21.29
CA TYR A 531 25.02 2.40 -20.20
C TYR A 531 25.33 1.68 -18.89
N GLY A 532 26.26 0.72 -18.90
CA GLY A 532 26.55 -0.14 -17.75
C GLY A 532 26.94 0.66 -16.50
N PHE A 533 26.53 0.15 -15.34
CA PHE A 533 26.76 0.80 -14.05
C PHE A 533 26.86 -0.23 -12.93
N GLY A 534 27.73 0.01 -11.94
CA GLY A 534 27.87 -0.86 -10.76
C GLY A 534 28.02 -2.35 -11.13
N ASN A 535 27.13 -3.20 -10.61
CA ASN A 535 27.10 -4.64 -10.90
C ASN A 535 26.35 -4.99 -12.21
N TRP A 536 26.04 -4.01 -13.05
CA TRP A 536 25.35 -4.13 -14.34
C TRP A 536 26.28 -3.70 -15.46
N PRO A 537 27.32 -4.47 -15.78
CA PRO A 537 28.38 -4.03 -16.69
C PRO A 537 27.91 -3.89 -18.15
N GLY A 538 26.88 -4.64 -18.56
CA GLY A 538 26.61 -4.86 -19.99
C GLY A 538 27.80 -5.53 -20.67
N GLY A 539 27.87 -5.43 -22.00
CA GLY A 539 28.97 -6.01 -22.78
C GLY A 539 28.97 -7.53 -22.76
N LEU A 540 29.94 -8.17 -23.40
CA LEU A 540 29.99 -9.64 -23.40
C LEU A 540 30.51 -10.18 -22.07
N ALA A 541 29.93 -11.28 -21.60
CA ALA A 541 30.40 -11.99 -20.42
C ALA A 541 31.79 -12.58 -20.66
N HIS A 542 32.60 -12.65 -19.61
CA HIS A 542 33.83 -13.43 -19.61
C HIS A 542 33.55 -14.90 -19.31
N ASN A 543 34.35 -15.81 -19.87
CA ASN A 543 34.21 -17.23 -19.60
C ASN A 543 34.54 -17.55 -18.14
N ALA A 544 33.75 -18.45 -17.54
CA ALA A 544 33.81 -18.77 -16.11
C ALA A 544 35.02 -19.63 -15.70
N PHE A 545 35.85 -20.07 -16.65
CA PHE A 545 37.10 -20.81 -16.40
C PHE A 545 38.31 -20.11 -17.02
N ASN A 546 38.09 -19.19 -17.96
CA ASN A 546 39.11 -18.38 -18.59
C ASN A 546 38.62 -16.94 -18.81
N ALA A 547 38.94 -16.05 -17.88
CA ALA A 547 38.54 -14.65 -17.94
C ALA A 547 39.10 -13.89 -19.17
N SER A 548 40.07 -14.43 -19.91
CA SER A 548 40.56 -13.79 -21.15
C SER A 548 39.66 -14.08 -22.36
N LYS A 549 38.75 -15.06 -22.27
CA LYS A 549 37.82 -15.45 -23.34
C LYS A 549 36.47 -14.78 -23.10
N LEU A 550 35.92 -14.12 -24.11
CA LEU A 550 34.55 -13.61 -24.09
C LEU A 550 33.58 -14.67 -24.59
N GLU A 551 32.39 -14.73 -24.01
CA GLU A 551 31.31 -15.61 -24.43
C GLU A 551 30.44 -14.93 -25.48
N PRO A 552 29.92 -15.68 -26.48
CA PRO A 552 28.95 -15.15 -27.41
C PRO A 552 27.63 -14.82 -26.69
N TYR A 553 26.88 -13.87 -27.23
CA TYR A 553 25.53 -13.53 -26.78
C TYR A 553 24.51 -13.96 -27.85
N THR A 554 23.96 -15.16 -27.68
CA THR A 554 23.13 -15.81 -28.70
C THR A 554 21.86 -15.00 -28.94
N GLY A 555 21.56 -14.76 -30.22
CA GLY A 555 20.37 -14.00 -30.66
C GLY A 555 20.56 -12.49 -30.69
N HIS A 556 21.74 -11.95 -30.38
CA HIS A 556 22.05 -10.52 -30.54
C HIS A 556 21.89 -10.06 -32.00
N LEU A 557 21.37 -8.84 -32.19
CA LEU A 557 21.39 -8.13 -33.47
C LEU A 557 22.29 -6.90 -33.34
N GLU A 558 23.24 -6.76 -34.27
CA GLU A 558 24.20 -5.65 -34.27
C GLU A 558 23.55 -4.29 -34.62
N GLY A 559 24.20 -3.21 -34.21
CA GLY A 559 23.81 -1.84 -34.57
C GLY A 559 22.59 -1.29 -33.81
N LYS A 560 22.10 -1.99 -32.79
CA LYS A 560 20.95 -1.57 -31.97
C LYS A 560 21.38 -0.69 -30.79
N ASP A 561 20.62 0.36 -30.53
CA ASP A 561 20.66 1.09 -29.27
C ASP A 561 19.85 0.34 -28.19
N TYR A 562 20.45 0.08 -27.03
CA TYR A 562 19.74 -0.66 -26.00
C TYR A 562 18.52 0.07 -25.44
N LEU A 563 18.59 1.39 -25.24
CA LEU A 563 17.48 2.12 -24.63
C LEU A 563 16.34 2.32 -25.62
N GLU A 564 16.64 2.68 -26.87
CA GLU A 564 15.62 2.97 -27.88
C GLU A 564 15.14 1.72 -28.61
N ASP A 565 16.06 0.97 -29.22
CA ASP A 565 15.71 -0.12 -30.14
C ASP A 565 15.37 -1.43 -29.41
N ILE A 566 15.69 -1.55 -28.12
CA ILE A 566 15.42 -2.74 -27.31
C ILE A 566 14.47 -2.38 -26.17
N GLN A 567 14.92 -1.59 -25.18
CA GLN A 567 14.19 -1.33 -23.94
C GLN A 567 12.83 -0.66 -24.18
N ALA A 568 12.83 0.51 -24.82
CA ALA A 568 11.60 1.24 -25.09
C ALA A 568 10.69 0.49 -26.07
N ALA A 569 11.27 -0.12 -27.11
CA ALA A 569 10.53 -0.92 -28.09
C ALA A 569 9.80 -2.11 -27.43
N HIS A 570 10.47 -2.84 -26.53
CA HIS A 570 9.88 -3.94 -25.77
C HIS A 570 8.75 -3.46 -24.86
N MET A 571 8.99 -2.40 -24.09
CA MET A 571 7.96 -1.86 -23.21
C MET A 571 6.71 -1.39 -23.98
N ARG A 572 6.87 -0.78 -25.16
CA ARG A 572 5.76 -0.43 -26.06
C ARG A 572 5.02 -1.67 -26.57
N LEU A 573 5.73 -2.74 -26.95
CA LEU A 573 5.09 -3.99 -27.34
C LEU A 573 4.24 -4.57 -26.19
N LEU A 574 4.78 -4.59 -24.97
CA LEU A 574 4.06 -5.05 -23.76
C LEU A 574 2.82 -4.20 -23.45
N ALA A 575 2.93 -2.89 -23.63
CA ALA A 575 1.83 -1.94 -23.48
C ALA A 575 0.71 -2.13 -24.52
N ASP A 576 1.07 -2.10 -25.80
CA ASP A 576 0.12 -1.94 -26.91
C ASP A 576 -0.34 -3.27 -27.51
N ARG A 577 0.57 -4.23 -27.73
CA ARG A 577 0.23 -5.54 -28.33
C ARG A 577 -0.32 -6.50 -27.28
N TYR A 578 0.36 -6.62 -26.14
CA TYR A 578 -0.02 -7.56 -25.08
C TYR A 578 -1.02 -6.98 -24.08
N GLU A 579 -1.38 -5.71 -24.24
CA GLU A 579 -2.38 -5.02 -23.42
C GLU A 579 -2.12 -5.20 -21.91
N THR A 580 -0.87 -5.04 -21.45
CA THR A 580 -0.56 -5.18 -20.02
C THR A 580 -1.36 -4.16 -19.19
N ASP A 581 -1.86 -4.59 -18.04
CA ASP A 581 -2.54 -3.77 -17.02
C ASP A 581 -1.54 -3.29 -15.94
N ILE A 582 -0.42 -4.00 -15.77
CA ILE A 582 0.65 -3.68 -14.81
C ILE A 582 2.01 -3.76 -15.50
N MET A 583 2.77 -2.67 -15.49
CA MET A 583 4.17 -2.68 -15.89
C MET A 583 5.05 -2.71 -14.64
N TRP A 584 5.60 -3.88 -14.35
CA TRP A 584 6.44 -4.13 -13.17
C TRP A 584 7.90 -4.17 -13.61
N CYS A 585 8.61 -3.04 -13.56
CA CYS A 585 10.01 -3.06 -13.97
C CYS A 585 10.91 -3.47 -12.80
N ASP A 586 12.17 -3.71 -13.08
CA ASP A 586 13.14 -3.99 -12.03
C ASP A 586 14.47 -3.28 -12.20
N ILE A 587 15.13 -3.02 -11.08
CA ILE A 587 16.41 -2.35 -10.91
C ILE A 587 16.43 -0.87 -11.32
N GLY A 588 15.85 -0.49 -12.45
CA GLY A 588 15.94 0.87 -12.98
C GLY A 588 17.29 1.15 -13.66
N GLY A 589 17.88 2.32 -13.42
CA GLY A 589 19.08 2.78 -14.16
C GLY A 589 18.71 3.58 -15.42
N PRO A 590 19.63 3.71 -16.40
CA PRO A 590 19.35 4.40 -17.66
C PRO A 590 18.11 3.83 -18.36
N ASN A 591 17.14 4.69 -18.69
CA ASN A 591 15.86 4.26 -19.25
C ASN A 591 15.17 5.33 -20.10
N LYS A 592 14.17 4.90 -20.88
CA LYS A 592 13.23 5.75 -21.63
C LYS A 592 11.79 5.67 -21.13
N SER A 593 11.59 5.28 -19.87
CA SER A 593 10.27 5.02 -19.31
C SER A 593 9.37 6.25 -19.28
N ALA A 594 9.92 7.48 -19.31
CA ALA A 594 9.12 8.70 -19.38
C ALA A 594 8.27 8.79 -20.65
N GLU A 595 8.91 8.53 -21.79
CA GLU A 595 8.27 8.61 -23.10
C GLU A 595 7.26 7.47 -23.25
N VAL A 596 7.67 6.25 -22.87
CA VAL A 596 6.78 5.08 -22.93
C VAL A 596 5.58 5.20 -21.99
N ALA A 597 5.78 5.67 -20.75
CA ALA A 597 4.69 5.83 -19.79
C ALA A 597 3.68 6.88 -20.24
N ALA A 598 4.14 8.03 -20.77
CA ALA A 598 3.25 9.06 -21.28
C ALA A 598 2.37 8.53 -22.43
N GLU A 599 2.99 7.87 -23.42
CA GLU A 599 2.29 7.23 -24.52
C GLU A 599 1.28 6.17 -24.02
N TRP A 600 1.74 5.27 -23.16
CA TRP A 600 0.93 4.16 -22.65
C TRP A 600 -0.27 4.64 -21.81
N TYR A 601 -0.08 5.58 -20.89
CA TYR A 601 -1.16 6.12 -20.06
C TYR A 601 -2.21 6.85 -20.90
N ASN A 602 -1.78 7.62 -21.90
CA ASN A 602 -2.69 8.29 -22.83
C ASN A 602 -3.48 7.27 -23.67
N ASN A 603 -2.81 6.24 -24.21
CA ASN A 603 -3.46 5.19 -25.02
C ASN A 603 -4.43 4.35 -24.19
N ALA A 604 -4.03 3.94 -22.98
CA ALA A 604 -4.87 3.19 -22.06
C ALA A 604 -6.12 3.99 -21.68
N THR A 605 -5.96 5.27 -21.34
CA THR A 605 -7.08 6.17 -21.02
C THR A 605 -8.05 6.30 -22.20
N LYS A 606 -7.54 6.47 -23.44
CA LYS A 606 -8.35 6.52 -24.66
C LYS A 606 -9.10 5.21 -24.92
N ALA A 607 -8.51 4.08 -24.55
CA ALA A 607 -9.13 2.76 -24.62
C ALA A 607 -10.08 2.45 -23.44
N GLY A 608 -10.28 3.39 -22.49
CA GLY A 608 -11.11 3.16 -21.31
C GLY A 608 -10.48 2.20 -20.29
N ARG A 609 -9.16 1.96 -20.39
CA ARG A 609 -8.39 1.12 -19.48
C ARG A 609 -7.68 1.98 -18.44
N GLN A 610 -7.56 1.45 -17.23
CA GLN A 610 -6.72 2.05 -16.19
C GLN A 610 -5.61 1.06 -15.83
N VAL A 611 -4.38 1.50 -16.00
CA VAL A 611 -3.15 0.69 -15.87
C VAL A 611 -2.32 1.19 -14.69
N THR A 612 -1.21 0.52 -14.38
CA THR A 612 -0.30 0.98 -13.33
C THR A 612 1.15 0.58 -13.55
N MET A 613 2.09 1.39 -13.04
CA MET A 613 3.53 1.17 -13.12
C MET A 613 4.20 1.25 -11.73
N ASN A 614 5.13 0.32 -11.46
CA ASN A 614 5.86 0.29 -10.18
C ASN A 614 7.00 1.33 -10.11
N ASN A 615 7.65 1.43 -8.95
CA ASN A 615 8.73 2.39 -8.68
C ASN A 615 10.13 2.01 -9.13
N ARG A 616 10.26 0.90 -9.84
CA ARG A 616 11.54 0.42 -10.38
C ARG A 616 11.71 0.72 -11.86
N CYS A 617 10.71 1.35 -12.50
CA CYS A 617 10.74 1.61 -13.94
C CYS A 617 11.61 2.76 -14.39
N GLY A 618 12.02 3.71 -13.55
CA GLY A 618 12.75 4.87 -14.11
C GLY A 618 12.25 6.24 -13.73
N ILE A 619 10.97 6.30 -13.36
CA ILE A 619 10.21 7.55 -13.34
C ILE A 619 9.08 7.49 -12.31
N ALA A 620 8.38 8.62 -12.16
CA ALA A 620 7.16 8.87 -11.42
C ALA A 620 6.26 7.63 -11.27
N PRO A 621 6.30 6.96 -10.12
CA PRO A 621 5.63 5.67 -9.98
C PRO A 621 4.31 5.76 -9.24
N ASP A 622 3.45 4.79 -9.50
CA ASP A 622 2.12 4.72 -8.89
C ASP A 622 2.15 4.09 -7.49
N PHE A 623 3.03 3.09 -7.29
CA PHE A 623 3.17 2.35 -6.05
C PHE A 623 4.62 1.94 -5.77
N ASP A 624 4.92 1.71 -4.49
CA ASP A 624 6.25 1.29 -4.03
C ASP A 624 6.36 -0.23 -3.93
N THR A 625 7.52 -0.82 -4.25
CA THR A 625 7.72 -2.29 -4.21
C THR A 625 8.87 -2.77 -3.32
N PRO A 626 8.69 -2.77 -1.98
CA PRO A 626 9.68 -3.32 -1.07
C PRO A 626 9.58 -4.87 -1.06
N GLU A 627 10.67 -5.56 -1.38
CA GLU A 627 10.69 -7.03 -1.47
C GLU A 627 10.85 -7.69 -0.10
N TYR A 628 10.16 -8.81 0.13
CA TYR A 628 10.15 -9.56 1.41
C TYR A 628 9.84 -8.70 2.64
N ALA A 629 9.29 -7.50 2.44
CA ALA A 629 9.14 -6.50 3.47
C ALA A 629 7.80 -6.64 4.19
N ARG A 630 7.83 -6.35 5.48
CA ARG A 630 6.64 -6.12 6.30
C ARG A 630 6.84 -4.82 7.04
N PHE A 631 5.79 -4.01 7.07
CA PHE A 631 5.78 -2.82 7.90
C PHE A 631 5.10 -3.13 9.22
N SER A 632 5.46 -2.38 10.25
CA SER A 632 4.84 -2.39 11.57
C SER A 632 3.69 -1.37 11.69
N SER A 633 3.58 -0.46 10.73
CA SER A 633 2.57 0.58 10.68
C SER A 633 1.93 0.70 9.28
N ILE A 634 0.78 1.35 9.25
CA ILE A 634 0.04 1.66 8.03
C ILE A 634 0.88 2.57 7.14
N GLN A 635 0.96 2.25 5.85
CA GLN A 635 1.53 3.13 4.83
C GLN A 635 0.40 3.86 4.09
N THR A 636 0.47 5.19 4.00
CA THR A 636 -0.57 5.98 3.30
C THR A 636 -0.43 5.90 1.78
N ARG A 637 0.81 5.80 1.28
CA ARG A 637 1.13 5.57 -0.13
C ARG A 637 0.88 4.10 -0.49
N SER A 638 0.41 3.85 -1.71
CA SER A 638 0.20 2.49 -2.21
C SER A 638 1.54 1.75 -2.31
N TRP A 639 1.56 0.51 -1.86
CA TRP A 639 2.74 -0.34 -1.92
C TRP A 639 2.36 -1.80 -2.18
N GLU A 640 3.28 -2.56 -2.74
CA GLU A 640 3.14 -3.98 -3.02
C GLU A 640 4.43 -4.69 -2.68
N THR A 641 4.36 -5.70 -1.81
CA THR A 641 5.53 -6.53 -1.53
C THR A 641 5.45 -7.82 -2.32
N SER A 642 6.59 -8.24 -2.85
CA SER A 642 6.76 -9.53 -3.51
C SER A 642 7.70 -10.42 -2.72
N GLU A 643 7.43 -11.72 -2.75
CA GLU A 643 8.35 -12.76 -2.25
C GLU A 643 8.07 -14.11 -2.91
N GLY A 644 9.07 -14.99 -2.90
CA GLY A 644 8.95 -16.38 -3.33
C GLY A 644 8.11 -17.23 -2.37
N ILE A 645 7.29 -18.12 -2.94
CA ILE A 645 6.77 -19.29 -2.22
C ILE A 645 7.92 -20.21 -1.77
N ASP A 646 8.98 -20.26 -2.57
CA ASP A 646 10.30 -20.71 -2.12
C ASP A 646 10.87 -19.60 -1.21
N PRO A 647 11.19 -19.90 0.06
CA PRO A 647 11.66 -18.88 0.99
C PRO A 647 13.05 -18.31 0.64
N TYR A 648 13.79 -18.95 -0.28
CA TYR A 648 15.16 -18.60 -0.64
C TYR A 648 15.29 -17.95 -2.01
N CYS A 649 14.34 -18.15 -2.91
CA CYS A 649 14.45 -17.68 -4.29
C CYS A 649 13.12 -17.39 -4.99
N TYR A 650 13.19 -16.67 -6.12
CA TYR A 650 12.05 -16.43 -6.99
C TYR A 650 11.88 -17.55 -8.05
N GLY A 651 12.91 -17.90 -8.82
CA GLY A 651 12.80 -19.01 -9.77
C GLY A 651 12.87 -20.38 -9.09
N TYR A 652 12.65 -21.45 -9.87
CA TYR A 652 12.65 -22.82 -9.35
C TYR A 652 14.03 -23.24 -8.84
N ASN A 653 14.10 -23.83 -7.64
CA ASN A 653 15.33 -24.36 -7.08
C ASN A 653 15.17 -25.84 -6.69
N GLN A 654 15.88 -26.72 -7.39
CA GLN A 654 15.87 -28.17 -7.15
C GLN A 654 16.41 -28.57 -5.77
N ARG A 655 17.09 -27.66 -5.05
CA ARG A 655 17.59 -27.93 -3.70
C ARG A 655 16.53 -27.71 -2.61
N THR A 656 15.51 -26.91 -2.89
CA THR A 656 14.45 -26.62 -1.94
C THR A 656 13.57 -27.85 -1.85
N LYS A 657 13.48 -28.44 -0.66
CA LYS A 657 12.61 -29.59 -0.46
C LYS A 657 11.16 -29.13 -0.43
N ASP A 658 10.24 -30.02 -0.79
CA ASP A 658 8.80 -29.74 -0.78
C ASP A 658 8.28 -29.23 0.57
N GLU A 659 8.89 -29.68 1.67
CA GLU A 659 8.59 -29.26 3.05
C GLU A 659 9.10 -27.86 3.41
N ASP A 660 10.11 -27.35 2.71
CA ASP A 660 10.72 -26.04 2.97
C ASP A 660 9.95 -24.89 2.31
N TYR A 661 9.07 -25.17 1.34
CA TYR A 661 8.19 -24.15 0.75
C TYR A 661 7.22 -23.58 1.79
N ARG A 662 7.05 -22.25 1.76
CA ARG A 662 6.18 -21.50 2.69
C ARG A 662 4.82 -22.17 2.82
N SER A 663 4.34 -22.36 4.05
CA SER A 663 3.04 -23.00 4.26
C SER A 663 1.88 -22.09 3.84
N SER A 664 0.71 -22.66 3.54
CA SER A 664 -0.52 -21.90 3.27
C SER A 664 -0.88 -20.96 4.43
N LYS A 665 -0.61 -21.38 5.67
CA LYS A 665 -0.76 -20.55 6.88
C LYS A 665 0.09 -19.28 6.80
N GLU A 666 1.37 -19.44 6.48
CA GLU A 666 2.30 -18.32 6.38
C GLU A 666 1.91 -17.34 5.26
N ILE A 667 1.46 -17.88 4.12
CA ILE A 667 0.97 -17.08 2.98
C ILE A 667 -0.27 -16.27 3.38
N ILE A 668 -1.24 -16.87 4.06
CA ILE A 668 -2.46 -16.17 4.54
C ILE A 668 -2.11 -15.10 5.57
N HIS A 669 -1.27 -15.43 6.56
CA HIS A 669 -0.87 -14.48 7.61
C HIS A 669 -0.15 -13.28 7.02
N THR A 670 0.77 -13.55 6.09
CA THR A 670 1.46 -12.54 5.29
C THR A 670 0.47 -11.65 4.54
N LEU A 671 -0.44 -12.24 3.77
CA LEU A 671 -1.40 -11.49 2.95
C LEU A 671 -2.24 -10.55 3.82
N VAL A 672 -2.80 -11.06 4.92
CA VAL A 672 -3.68 -10.29 5.80
C VAL A 672 -2.90 -9.18 6.52
N ASP A 673 -1.65 -9.43 6.93
CA ASP A 673 -0.77 -8.43 7.55
C ASP A 673 -0.48 -7.26 6.59
N ILE A 674 -0.15 -7.58 5.33
CA ILE A 674 0.11 -6.58 4.30
C ILE A 674 -1.15 -5.76 4.00
N VAL A 675 -2.29 -6.42 3.84
CA VAL A 675 -3.56 -5.78 3.48
C VAL A 675 -4.05 -4.85 4.59
N SER A 676 -3.91 -5.22 5.86
CA SER A 676 -4.27 -4.35 6.98
C SER A 676 -3.42 -3.09 7.06
N LYS A 677 -2.23 -3.09 6.42
CA LYS A 677 -1.28 -1.97 6.34
C LYS A 677 -1.28 -1.28 4.98
N ASN A 678 -2.39 -1.41 4.24
CA ASN A 678 -2.66 -0.75 2.96
C ASN A 678 -1.81 -1.24 1.78
N GLY A 679 -1.26 -2.46 1.86
CA GLY A 679 -0.45 -3.04 0.79
C GLY A 679 -1.19 -4.07 -0.06
N ASN A 680 -0.57 -4.40 -1.20
CA ASN A 680 -0.85 -5.61 -1.97
C ASN A 680 0.26 -6.65 -1.79
N TYR A 681 -0.08 -7.93 -1.92
CA TYR A 681 0.86 -9.04 -1.83
C TYR A 681 0.97 -9.75 -3.18
N LEU A 682 2.19 -9.82 -3.71
CA LEU A 682 2.51 -10.47 -4.98
C LEU A 682 3.36 -11.72 -4.71
N LEU A 683 2.70 -12.86 -4.52
CA LEU A 683 3.37 -14.14 -4.21
C LEU A 683 3.94 -14.75 -5.49
N ASN A 684 5.23 -15.04 -5.49
CA ASN A 684 5.90 -15.60 -6.64
C ASN A 684 5.88 -17.14 -6.67
N LEU A 685 5.64 -17.69 -7.86
CA LEU A 685 5.82 -19.09 -8.23
C LEU A 685 7.02 -19.23 -9.18
N GLY A 686 7.82 -20.28 -8.99
CA GLY A 686 8.97 -20.61 -9.84
C GLY A 686 8.74 -21.91 -10.60
N PRO A 687 8.29 -21.87 -11.87
CA PRO A 687 8.09 -23.08 -12.68
C PRO A 687 9.42 -23.71 -13.11
N THR A 688 9.41 -25.02 -13.41
CA THR A 688 10.57 -25.72 -13.99
C THR A 688 10.87 -25.25 -15.42
N GLY A 689 12.06 -25.56 -15.97
CA GLY A 689 12.38 -25.25 -17.38
C GLY A 689 11.41 -25.84 -18.42
N GLU A 690 10.63 -26.86 -18.06
CA GLU A 690 9.56 -27.42 -18.90
C GLU A 690 8.22 -26.67 -18.73
N GLY A 691 8.08 -25.78 -17.76
CA GLY A 691 6.86 -25.02 -17.48
C GLY A 691 5.90 -25.67 -16.49
N GLU A 692 6.38 -26.63 -15.69
CA GLU A 692 5.60 -27.25 -14.62
C GLU A 692 5.67 -26.41 -13.33
N ILE A 693 4.52 -26.08 -12.75
CA ILE A 693 4.44 -25.55 -11.38
C ILE A 693 4.21 -26.76 -10.47
N ILE A 694 5.19 -27.09 -9.64
CA ILE A 694 5.22 -28.36 -8.92
C ILE A 694 4.09 -28.47 -7.87
N PRO A 695 3.68 -29.70 -7.49
CA PRO A 695 2.64 -29.93 -6.47
C PRO A 695 2.88 -29.18 -5.16
N ALA A 696 4.13 -29.13 -4.69
CA ALA A 696 4.49 -28.41 -3.48
C ALA A 696 4.03 -26.95 -3.50
N MET A 697 4.05 -26.28 -4.66
CA MET A 697 3.55 -24.91 -4.81
C MET A 697 2.05 -24.85 -5.05
N THR A 698 1.53 -25.68 -5.97
CA THR A 698 0.13 -25.62 -6.40
C THR A 698 -0.84 -26.00 -5.28
N GLU A 699 -0.56 -27.02 -4.50
CA GLU A 699 -1.42 -27.47 -3.40
C GLU A 699 -1.60 -26.37 -2.34
N ARG A 700 -0.51 -25.66 -2.01
CA ARG A 700 -0.51 -24.56 -1.03
C ARG A 700 -1.31 -23.36 -1.50
N VAL A 701 -1.10 -22.89 -2.73
CA VAL A 701 -1.87 -21.75 -3.24
C VAL A 701 -3.34 -22.08 -3.46
N LEU A 702 -3.68 -23.34 -3.77
CA LEU A 702 -5.08 -23.78 -3.83
C LEU A 702 -5.72 -23.84 -2.44
N GLU A 703 -4.98 -24.19 -1.39
CA GLU A 703 -5.46 -24.10 -0.01
C GLU A 703 -5.67 -22.64 0.44
N VAL A 704 -4.78 -21.73 0.05
CA VAL A 704 -4.96 -20.28 0.22
C VAL A 704 -6.24 -19.81 -0.50
N GLY A 705 -6.46 -20.28 -1.72
CA GLY A 705 -7.68 -20.01 -2.49
C GLY A 705 -8.96 -20.50 -1.81
N LYS A 706 -8.93 -21.68 -1.17
CA LYS A 706 -10.07 -22.18 -0.36
C LYS A 706 -10.38 -21.25 0.80
N TRP A 707 -9.37 -20.77 1.53
CA TRP A 707 -9.56 -19.83 2.63
C TRP A 707 -10.10 -18.48 2.14
N LEU A 708 -9.54 -17.95 1.05
CA LEU A 708 -10.02 -16.71 0.41
C LEU A 708 -11.43 -16.86 -0.15
N GLY A 709 -11.86 -18.07 -0.50
CA GLY A 709 -13.23 -18.36 -0.95
C GLY A 709 -14.30 -18.01 0.08
N HIS A 710 -14.03 -18.25 1.38
CA HIS A 710 -14.97 -17.88 2.45
C HIS A 710 -14.57 -16.59 3.20
N SER A 711 -13.28 -16.28 3.33
CA SER A 711 -12.77 -15.13 4.09
C SER A 711 -12.40 -13.92 3.22
N GLY A 712 -12.54 -14.02 1.90
CA GLY A 712 -12.13 -12.98 0.94
C GLY A 712 -12.80 -11.62 1.16
N GLY A 713 -14.00 -11.57 1.76
CA GLY A 713 -14.68 -10.32 2.13
C GLY A 713 -13.94 -9.49 3.19
N CYS A 714 -13.00 -10.10 3.92
CA CYS A 714 -12.10 -9.41 4.85
C CYS A 714 -10.72 -9.08 4.24
N VAL A 715 -10.54 -9.32 2.95
CA VAL A 715 -9.30 -9.05 2.20
C VAL A 715 -9.59 -8.12 1.03
N TYR A 716 -10.35 -8.59 0.03
CA TYR A 716 -10.63 -7.83 -1.19
C TYR A 716 -11.50 -6.62 -0.93
N GLU A 717 -11.29 -5.56 -1.69
CA GLU A 717 -12.05 -4.29 -1.61
C GLU A 717 -12.00 -3.60 -0.22
N THR A 718 -11.21 -4.14 0.71
CA THR A 718 -11.01 -3.54 2.02
C THR A 718 -9.97 -2.42 1.96
N THR A 719 -9.98 -1.58 3.00
CA THR A 719 -8.89 -0.69 3.35
C THR A 719 -8.46 -0.94 4.79
N TYR A 720 -7.33 -0.36 5.18
CA TYR A 720 -6.84 -0.36 6.56
C TYR A 720 -7.82 0.36 7.50
N SER A 721 -7.84 -0.04 8.77
CA SER A 721 -8.52 0.71 9.83
C SER A 721 -7.65 1.88 10.29
N PHE A 722 -8.13 3.12 10.15
CA PHE A 722 -7.35 4.32 10.52
C PHE A 722 -6.85 4.32 11.97
N PRO A 723 -7.65 3.92 12.98
CA PRO A 723 -7.15 3.79 14.37
C PRO A 723 -6.03 2.75 14.57
N GLY A 724 -5.74 1.89 13.59
CA GLY A 724 -4.60 0.97 13.61
C GLY A 724 -4.84 -0.30 12.79
N ALA A 725 -3.76 -0.93 12.32
CA ALA A 725 -3.82 -2.13 11.49
C ALA A 725 -3.82 -3.46 12.27
N GLU A 726 -3.33 -3.47 13.51
CA GLU A 726 -3.07 -4.69 14.27
C GLU A 726 -3.20 -4.54 15.79
N GLU A 727 -3.35 -5.66 16.48
CA GLU A 727 -3.25 -5.82 17.94
C GLU A 727 -2.80 -7.26 18.24
N GLY A 728 -1.52 -7.44 18.60
CA GLY A 728 -0.94 -8.78 18.77
C GLY A 728 -1.10 -9.64 17.51
N ASP A 729 -1.81 -10.76 17.64
CA ASP A 729 -2.10 -11.69 16.53
C ASP A 729 -3.36 -11.32 15.71
N LEU A 730 -3.97 -10.16 16.00
CA LEU A 730 -5.14 -9.66 15.28
C LEU A 730 -4.76 -8.67 14.19
N ARG A 731 -5.48 -8.70 13.07
CA ARG A 731 -5.42 -7.74 11.97
C ARG A 731 -6.78 -7.17 11.66
N PHE A 732 -6.81 -5.90 11.26
CA PHE A 732 -8.05 -5.16 11.04
C PHE A 732 -8.12 -4.61 9.62
N THR A 733 -9.23 -4.89 8.95
CA THR A 733 -9.56 -4.37 7.62
C THR A 733 -11.02 -3.90 7.63
N THR A 734 -11.39 -3.00 6.73
CA THR A 734 -12.75 -2.47 6.69
C THR A 734 -13.20 -2.18 5.27
N THR A 735 -14.49 -2.37 5.02
CA THR A 735 -15.18 -1.89 3.82
C THR A 735 -16.17 -0.79 4.22
N THR A 736 -16.94 -0.27 3.27
CA THR A 736 -18.06 0.63 3.59
C THR A 736 -19.10 -0.01 4.51
N ASP A 737 -19.31 -1.32 4.41
CA ASP A 737 -20.41 -2.03 5.09
C ASP A 737 -19.95 -2.96 6.22
N THR A 738 -18.64 -3.22 6.32
CA THR A 738 -18.09 -4.21 7.24
C THR A 738 -16.80 -3.76 7.92
N PHE A 739 -16.58 -4.28 9.13
CA PHE A 739 -15.30 -4.25 9.82
C PHE A 739 -14.86 -5.68 10.12
N CYS A 740 -13.62 -6.02 9.79
CA CYS A 740 -13.10 -7.36 9.95
C CYS A 740 -12.03 -7.42 11.03
N ILE A 741 -12.09 -8.48 11.83
CA ILE A 741 -11.06 -8.86 12.79
C ILE A 741 -10.54 -10.23 12.35
N VAL A 742 -9.30 -10.30 11.91
CA VAL A 742 -8.68 -11.57 11.51
C VAL A 742 -7.67 -11.99 12.56
N SER A 743 -7.87 -13.16 13.15
CA SER A 743 -6.96 -13.75 14.14
C SER A 743 -6.02 -14.77 13.50
N PHE A 744 -4.72 -14.65 13.77
CA PHE A 744 -3.70 -15.61 13.35
C PHE A 744 -3.56 -16.82 14.29
N LYS A 745 -4.21 -16.77 15.46
CA LYS A 745 -4.28 -17.88 16.42
C LYS A 745 -5.72 -18.30 16.66
N PRO A 746 -5.96 -19.56 17.04
CA PRO A 746 -7.28 -19.99 17.47
C PRO A 746 -7.79 -19.06 18.58
N PRO A 747 -9.09 -18.70 18.59
CA PRO A 747 -9.70 -18.00 19.70
C PRO A 747 -9.39 -18.67 21.04
N MET A 748 -9.23 -17.87 22.10
CA MET A 748 -8.73 -18.36 23.39
C MET A 748 -9.81 -19.17 24.13
N PRO A 749 -9.59 -20.45 24.47
CA PRO A 749 -10.57 -21.24 25.21
C PRO A 749 -10.92 -20.61 26.56
N VAL A 750 -12.19 -20.70 26.96
CA VAL A 750 -12.69 -20.16 28.23
C VAL A 750 -13.77 -21.06 28.83
N SER A 751 -13.75 -21.22 30.15
CA SER A 751 -14.84 -21.91 30.85
C SER A 751 -16.05 -20.98 31.02
N ARG A 752 -17.25 -21.54 31.05
CA ARG A 752 -18.49 -20.78 31.21
C ARG A 752 -18.51 -19.95 32.50
N GLU A 753 -17.91 -20.42 33.60
CA GLU A 753 -17.87 -19.64 34.85
C GLU A 753 -16.98 -18.40 34.72
N ASN A 754 -15.99 -18.41 33.83
CA ASN A 754 -15.08 -17.28 33.61
C ASN A 754 -15.61 -16.27 32.57
N LEU A 755 -16.74 -16.55 31.93
CA LEU A 755 -17.38 -15.60 31.02
C LEU A 755 -17.94 -14.37 31.76
N PRO A 756 -17.85 -13.16 31.17
CA PRO A 756 -18.59 -12.01 31.67
C PRO A 756 -20.09 -12.30 31.73
N GLU A 757 -20.79 -11.76 32.73
CA GLU A 757 -22.21 -12.09 32.98
C GLU A 757 -23.09 -11.92 31.73
N VAL A 758 -22.86 -10.86 30.93
CA VAL A 758 -23.60 -10.59 29.70
C VAL A 758 -23.46 -11.70 28.67
N LEU A 759 -22.25 -12.25 28.50
CA LEU A 759 -21.95 -13.34 27.57
C LEU A 759 -22.33 -14.70 28.17
N ARG A 760 -22.17 -14.89 29.48
CA ARG A 760 -22.54 -16.13 30.17
C ARG A 760 -24.03 -16.47 30.02
N ARG A 761 -24.90 -15.46 29.98
CA ARG A 761 -26.35 -15.63 29.72
C ARG A 761 -26.67 -16.11 28.30
N LYS A 762 -25.72 -16.00 27.37
CA LYS A 762 -25.82 -16.48 25.99
C LYS A 762 -25.17 -17.86 25.80
N ALA A 763 -24.42 -18.35 26.80
CA ALA A 763 -23.74 -19.63 26.79
C ALA A 763 -24.59 -20.74 27.43
N THR A 764 -24.66 -21.90 26.79
CA THR A 764 -25.28 -23.14 27.30
C THR A 764 -24.26 -23.97 28.09
N ASP A 765 -24.74 -24.91 28.91
CA ASP A 765 -23.85 -25.76 29.73
C ASP A 765 -23.21 -26.92 28.94
N ASP A 766 -23.78 -27.27 27.78
CA ASP A 766 -23.35 -28.42 26.97
C ASP A 766 -22.28 -28.08 25.93
N GLU A 767 -21.86 -26.82 25.85
CA GLU A 767 -20.91 -26.31 24.84
C GLU A 767 -19.59 -25.84 25.46
N SER A 768 -18.52 -25.99 24.68
CA SER A 768 -17.22 -25.37 24.96
C SER A 768 -17.07 -24.07 24.19
N TYR A 769 -16.46 -23.08 24.82
CA TYR A 769 -16.37 -21.72 24.30
C TYR A 769 -14.94 -21.21 24.22
N ALA A 770 -14.74 -20.26 23.33
CA ALA A 770 -13.54 -19.46 23.21
C ALA A 770 -13.90 -17.97 23.06
N LEU A 771 -12.94 -17.09 23.35
CA LEU A 771 -13.09 -15.65 23.24
C LEU A 771 -12.08 -15.06 22.26
N VAL A 772 -12.57 -14.10 21.49
CA VAL A 772 -11.74 -13.10 20.82
C VAL A 772 -11.90 -11.79 21.57
N THR A 773 -10.80 -11.26 22.10
CA THR A 773 -10.77 -10.01 22.85
C THR A 773 -10.00 -8.96 22.06
N VAL A 774 -10.59 -7.78 21.91
CA VAL A 774 -9.98 -6.63 21.23
C VAL A 774 -9.91 -5.47 22.22
N ASN A 775 -8.70 -4.97 22.48
CA ASN A 775 -8.41 -3.96 23.51
C ASN A 775 -8.43 -2.52 22.97
N ARG A 776 -9.04 -2.31 21.81
CA ARG A 776 -9.12 -1.02 21.13
C ARG A 776 -10.54 -0.70 20.70
N PRO A 777 -10.80 0.58 20.38
CA PRO A 777 -11.99 0.99 19.66
C PRO A 777 -12.28 0.15 18.39
N VAL A 778 -13.43 -0.54 18.39
CA VAL A 778 -13.99 -1.22 17.21
C VAL A 778 -15.29 -0.52 16.79
N PRO A 779 -15.56 -0.30 15.49
CA PRO A 779 -16.73 0.44 15.01
C PRO A 779 -18.05 -0.36 15.03
N ILE A 780 -18.30 -1.08 16.12
CA ILE A 780 -19.51 -1.88 16.34
C ILE A 780 -20.51 -1.16 17.25
N LEU A 781 -21.80 -1.23 16.90
CA LEU A 781 -22.93 -0.70 17.65
C LEU A 781 -23.96 -1.79 17.94
N ALA A 782 -24.85 -1.53 18.90
CA ALA A 782 -25.93 -2.46 19.22
C ALA A 782 -26.83 -2.67 17.99
N GLY A 783 -27.10 -3.92 17.64
CA GLY A 783 -27.85 -4.31 16.43
C GLY A 783 -26.97 -4.84 15.30
N ASP A 784 -25.68 -4.49 15.28
CA ASP A 784 -24.72 -5.05 14.31
C ASP A 784 -24.51 -6.56 14.58
N SER A 785 -24.29 -7.33 13.51
CA SER A 785 -24.06 -8.77 13.59
C SER A 785 -22.57 -9.10 13.45
N VAL A 786 -22.07 -10.00 14.28
CA VAL A 786 -20.72 -10.58 14.16
C VAL A 786 -20.84 -12.01 13.69
N ARG A 787 -20.03 -12.43 12.71
CA ARG A 787 -19.98 -13.82 12.22
C ARG A 787 -18.55 -14.28 11.99
N LEU A 788 -18.27 -15.57 12.15
CA LEU A 788 -17.04 -16.19 11.69
C LEU A 788 -17.20 -16.62 10.22
N LEU A 789 -16.38 -16.08 9.32
CA LEU A 789 -16.39 -16.44 7.91
C LEU A 789 -15.83 -17.86 7.71
N GLY A 790 -16.58 -18.72 7.02
CA GLY A 790 -16.29 -20.17 6.92
C GLY A 790 -16.84 -21.00 8.08
N GLY A 791 -17.44 -20.34 9.08
CA GLY A 791 -18.12 -20.97 10.21
C GLY A 791 -19.51 -21.52 9.86
N THR A 792 -20.39 -21.65 10.87
CA THR A 792 -21.77 -22.13 10.68
C THR A 792 -22.66 -21.13 9.93
N GLY A 793 -22.28 -19.84 9.96
CA GLY A 793 -23.07 -18.71 9.45
C GLY A 793 -23.96 -18.03 10.50
N GLU A 794 -23.98 -18.57 11.73
CA GLU A 794 -24.72 -17.99 12.85
C GLU A 794 -24.08 -16.69 13.36
N ALA A 795 -24.91 -15.83 13.95
CA ALA A 795 -24.45 -14.60 14.57
C ALA A 795 -23.86 -14.90 15.95
N LEU A 796 -22.62 -14.46 16.16
CA LEU A 796 -21.87 -14.63 17.40
C LEU A 796 -22.29 -13.60 18.45
N ALA A 797 -22.39 -14.04 19.69
CA ALA A 797 -22.64 -13.14 20.82
C ALA A 797 -21.40 -12.29 21.11
N TRP A 798 -21.59 -11.01 21.40
CA TRP A 798 -20.51 -10.10 21.73
C TRP A 798 -20.94 -9.09 22.79
N ALA A 799 -19.97 -8.54 23.52
CA ALA A 799 -20.20 -7.51 24.53
C ALA A 799 -18.95 -6.66 24.73
N TYR A 800 -19.14 -5.42 25.17
CA TYR A 800 -18.06 -4.62 25.73
C TYR A 800 -17.92 -4.90 27.23
N VAL A 801 -16.73 -5.32 27.67
CA VAL A 801 -16.34 -5.46 29.08
C VAL A 801 -15.35 -4.36 29.40
N GLY A 802 -15.82 -3.31 30.08
CA GLY A 802 -15.06 -2.06 30.20
C GLY A 802 -14.90 -1.38 28.82
N THR A 803 -13.67 -1.38 28.31
CA THR A 803 -13.28 -0.83 26.99
C THR A 803 -13.02 -1.92 25.95
N GLN A 804 -12.95 -3.19 26.38
CA GLN A 804 -12.60 -4.32 25.52
C GLN A 804 -13.84 -4.86 24.83
N LEU A 805 -13.77 -5.09 23.52
CA LEU A 805 -14.76 -5.90 22.82
C LEU A 805 -14.41 -7.37 23.02
N GLN A 806 -15.39 -8.17 23.46
CA GLN A 806 -15.28 -9.62 23.57
C GLN A 806 -16.33 -10.28 22.69
N VAL A 807 -15.89 -11.18 21.81
CA VAL A 807 -16.75 -12.02 20.94
C VAL A 807 -16.67 -13.45 21.44
N LEU A 808 -17.83 -14.02 21.75
CA LEU A 808 -17.99 -15.41 22.19
C LEU A 808 -18.12 -16.32 20.97
N VAL A 809 -17.30 -17.36 20.91
CA VAL A 809 -17.22 -18.30 19.81
C VAL A 809 -17.37 -19.72 20.37
N THR A 810 -18.19 -20.56 19.77
CA THR A 810 -18.30 -21.98 20.16
C THR A 810 -17.09 -22.74 19.64
N GLN A 811 -16.74 -23.87 20.27
CA GLN A 811 -15.66 -24.72 19.77
C GLN A 811 -15.97 -25.28 18.37
N GLU A 812 -17.24 -25.56 18.06
CA GLU A 812 -17.67 -25.98 16.72
C GLU A 812 -17.31 -24.94 15.66
N GLU A 813 -17.58 -23.66 15.92
CA GLU A 813 -17.20 -22.55 15.03
C GLU A 813 -15.68 -22.50 14.83
N VAL A 814 -14.91 -22.62 15.92
CA VAL A 814 -13.44 -22.61 15.87
C VAL A 814 -12.90 -23.75 15.01
N ASP A 815 -13.44 -24.96 15.16
CA ASP A 815 -12.94 -26.17 14.49
C ASP A 815 -13.26 -26.22 12.98
N ARG A 816 -14.29 -25.47 12.53
CA ARG A 816 -14.67 -25.37 11.11
C ARG A 816 -13.68 -24.57 10.28
N VAL A 817 -12.94 -23.66 10.91
CA VAL A 817 -11.99 -22.76 10.23
C VAL A 817 -10.58 -23.07 10.69
N GLN A 818 -9.64 -23.10 9.76
CA GLN A 818 -8.23 -23.33 10.04
C GLN A 818 -7.38 -22.21 9.43
N LEU A 819 -6.08 -22.21 9.78
CA LEU A 819 -5.05 -21.27 9.32
C LEU A 819 -5.21 -19.84 9.88
N ALA A 820 -6.38 -19.21 9.73
CA ALA A 820 -6.74 -17.91 10.31
C ALA A 820 -8.26 -17.76 10.45
N TRP A 821 -8.74 -17.07 11.50
CA TRP A 821 -10.17 -16.90 11.80
C TRP A 821 -10.60 -15.47 11.51
N ALA A 822 -11.42 -15.26 10.48
CA ALA A 822 -11.91 -13.95 10.07
C ALA A 822 -13.32 -13.68 10.61
N PHE A 823 -13.43 -12.75 11.54
CA PHE A 823 -14.69 -12.31 12.13
C PHE A 823 -15.18 -11.06 11.40
N GLU A 824 -16.31 -11.18 10.69
CA GLU A 824 -16.97 -10.06 10.01
C GLU A 824 -17.99 -9.42 10.95
N ILE A 825 -17.82 -8.13 11.20
CA ILE A 825 -18.84 -7.26 11.79
C ILE A 825 -19.56 -6.58 10.63
N ARG A 826 -20.84 -6.86 10.47
CA ARG A 826 -21.68 -6.24 9.43
C ARG A 826 -22.54 -5.15 10.04
N TYR A 827 -22.45 -3.95 9.45
CA TYR A 827 -23.28 -2.82 9.87
C TYR A 827 -24.71 -3.05 9.39
N VAL A 828 -25.66 -3.05 10.33
CA VAL A 828 -27.09 -3.24 10.04
C VAL A 828 -27.77 -1.91 9.75
#